data_AF-A0A813J8B3-F1
#
_entry.id   AF-A0A813J8B3-F1
#
_cell.length_a   1.000
_cell.length_b   1.000
_cell.length_c   1.000
_cell.angle_alpha   90.00
_cell.angle_beta   90.00
_cell.angle_gamma   90.00
#
_symmetry.space_group_name_H-M   'P 1'
#
loop_
_entity.id
_entity.type
_entity.pdbx_description
1 polymer ?
#
loop_
_entity_poly.entity_id
_entity_poly.type
_entity_poly.pdbx_seq_one_letter_code
_entity_poly.pdbx_strand_id
1 'polypeptide(L)'
;MAMAGGVAKEAGVFGFGYNRVNYKFDQGQRWARFIAGRQQEVKRAGMFREDVSDLAAVAVSKLKIYCPILTMGLGYCLTIFVEARSGLKFPAPPTFASGMYLQSLGVSFAFMTLAIWLCFHAAMRAQVAMVHLRTRKVRLPVPTQRQLDSARKFLSTYEEQGVYDMFRLPFVMPNGGNSPDVSDGEEKPSKEADKAGYSKGGLPGVAAKMKGKVKDLKKATGGLKKELAHSARIPGSTSGAPSWIQKEFEAREHNPKSSPSANGLEAPCEPYEHFEMMREAQKDYWCAEAYTRVCFLFGYVHLIQSFAYWLTIHCIAELAMVWCAFVCAIALTAGVWIMFRLDVLPEHGGCLPMELAGPIVCAISLAMAYTHDHNPATIDISRAVAILIILMQIGFTFRMYTVAKPSWNVADHTAKESGGRLFNQSAACDRPTWLPWAFQHVSYLVGPPKTPEQLAKEKEDREGGGIREDPLMKVDMTPWWYVRAVILFTLLGWVILLTGRIVECVMGERMLVSNPGAPPWSRAGQWAGWESGPITSKHYAHVTPMRGHFGWQQGWGPQGRQEIWASDMFGFHPEADAHWHEDFGPEPLEGAAGHGKNSWAANVIKYGERHEESDEHYGEPVKHSFDENGGHRRLRDVVSGEVRPVVPAAVQWPAMLEPDFLACSAKDGTVAAVTANGFGAMVPEVATSGRGAGAASSFTLEGLLELGMVRGVSWGASGSMLIATDSGAVALCPAVDAASGKSRCSPMPVPKLPYPSDVASPVAAVIESVLGEPLRAAVAAAGGRVQLHELTGDGMDHEWRMSSEVLLPLTAEGQSETPEIVSISVNSGELLVTTADGSTFRWQMRDGKTISAAHREAPAAGPRRNWRSACSLSTGKVMRLASNWRRSVAGPTEWHHELLI
;
A
#
# COMPACT_ATOMS: atom_id res chain seq x y z
N MET A 1 34.11 90.93 8.10
CA MET A 1 33.05 90.04 7.57
C MET A 1 33.55 88.83 6.79
N ALA A 2 34.79 88.79 6.26
CA ALA A 2 35.28 87.63 5.49
C ALA A 2 35.51 86.34 6.33
N MET A 3 35.89 86.43 7.61
CA MET A 3 36.06 85.23 8.46
C MET A 3 34.74 84.53 8.86
N ALA A 4 33.62 85.27 8.97
CA ALA A 4 32.32 84.68 9.31
C ALA A 4 31.74 83.83 8.17
N GLY A 5 32.11 84.13 6.92
CA GLY A 5 31.70 83.34 5.75
C GLY A 5 32.41 81.99 5.64
N GLY A 6 33.65 81.88 6.12
CA GLY A 6 34.43 80.63 6.11
C GLY A 6 33.85 79.59 7.07
N VAL A 7 33.57 79.99 8.31
CA VAL A 7 33.00 79.11 9.35
C VAL A 7 31.60 78.62 8.97
N ALA A 8 30.77 79.48 8.37
CA ALA A 8 29.44 79.09 7.89
C ALA A 8 29.50 78.08 6.73
N LYS A 9 30.51 78.19 5.85
CA LYS A 9 30.69 77.27 4.72
C LYS A 9 31.17 75.89 5.19
N GLU A 10 32.13 75.84 6.12
CA GLU A 10 32.60 74.57 6.70
C GLU A 10 31.52 73.89 7.55
N ALA A 11 30.77 74.65 8.37
CA ALA A 11 29.66 74.12 9.15
C ALA A 11 28.52 73.58 8.26
N GLY A 12 28.24 74.25 7.13
CA GLY A 12 27.26 73.78 6.15
C GLY A 12 27.66 72.48 5.45
N VAL A 13 28.94 72.36 5.04
CA VAL A 13 29.47 71.13 4.43
C VAL A 13 29.50 69.98 5.44
N PHE A 14 29.89 70.25 6.69
CA PHE A 14 29.88 69.26 7.76
C PHE A 14 28.46 68.80 8.11
N GLY A 15 27.51 69.72 8.30
CA GLY A 15 26.12 69.40 8.59
C GLY A 15 25.47 68.59 7.47
N PHE A 16 25.67 68.99 6.22
CA PHE A 16 25.17 68.24 5.06
C PHE A 16 25.78 66.83 4.97
N GLY A 17 27.10 66.71 5.16
CA GLY A 17 27.80 65.42 5.16
C GLY A 17 27.28 64.48 6.25
N TYR A 18 27.13 64.99 7.47
CA TYR A 18 26.60 64.24 8.61
C TYR A 18 25.16 63.77 8.37
N ASN A 19 24.26 64.68 7.96
CA ASN A 19 22.85 64.33 7.71
C ASN A 19 22.71 63.34 6.55
N ARG A 20 23.54 63.44 5.51
CA ARG A 20 23.56 62.46 4.42
C ARG A 20 23.95 61.07 4.90
N VAL A 21 24.96 60.96 5.78
CA VAL A 21 25.38 59.67 6.35
C VAL A 21 24.31 59.10 7.27
N ASN A 22 23.74 59.92 8.16
CA ASN A 22 22.63 59.50 9.02
C ASN A 22 21.40 59.09 8.20
N TYR A 23 21.07 59.83 7.14
CA TYR A 23 19.97 59.45 6.26
C TYR A 23 20.22 58.08 5.61
N LYS A 24 21.44 57.81 5.12
CA LYS A 24 21.80 56.50 4.56
C LYS A 24 21.69 55.39 5.61
N PHE A 25 22.11 55.65 6.86
CA PHE A 25 21.96 54.71 7.96
C PHE A 25 20.48 54.44 8.28
N ASP A 26 19.67 55.49 8.42
CA ASP A 26 18.22 55.41 8.66
C ASP A 26 17.51 54.68 7.52
N GLN A 27 17.91 54.92 6.27
CA GLN A 27 17.40 54.24 5.09
C GLN A 27 17.68 52.74 5.17
N GLY A 28 18.89 52.33 5.57
CA GLY A 28 19.22 50.94 5.86
C GLY A 28 18.31 50.33 6.93
N GLN A 29 18.04 51.06 8.00
CA GLN A 29 17.13 50.62 9.08
C GLN A 29 15.65 50.55 8.64
N ARG A 30 15.18 51.47 7.79
CA ARG A 30 13.83 51.42 7.20
C ARG A 30 13.67 50.20 6.31
N TRP A 31 14.65 49.97 5.45
CA TRP A 31 14.68 48.78 4.60
C TRP A 31 14.72 47.49 5.42
N ALA A 32 15.54 47.44 6.46
CA ALA A 32 15.60 46.30 7.39
C ALA A 32 14.25 46.05 8.08
N ARG A 33 13.56 47.10 8.57
CA ARG A 33 12.20 46.97 9.15
C ARG A 33 11.17 46.50 8.13
N PHE A 34 11.24 47.01 6.89
CA PHE A 34 10.37 46.56 5.80
C PHE A 34 10.59 45.06 5.50
N ILE A 35 11.84 44.63 5.33
CA ILE A 35 12.17 43.22 5.12
C ILE A 35 11.74 42.37 6.31
N ALA A 36 11.97 42.82 7.55
CA ALA A 36 11.60 42.08 8.76
C ALA A 36 10.09 41.81 8.82
N GLY A 37 9.26 42.83 8.55
CA GLY A 37 7.80 42.64 8.49
C GLY A 37 7.38 41.68 7.38
N ARG A 38 8.04 41.73 6.21
CA ARG A 38 7.81 40.77 5.12
C ARG A 38 8.23 39.35 5.48
N GLN A 39 9.36 39.18 6.17
CA GLN A 39 9.81 37.87 6.66
C GLN A 39 8.83 37.31 7.69
N GLN A 40 8.27 38.14 8.58
CA GLN A 40 7.24 37.71 9.52
C GLN A 40 5.96 37.25 8.81
N GLU A 41 5.47 37.97 7.80
CA GLU A 41 4.32 37.54 6.99
C GLU A 41 4.58 36.24 6.21
N VAL A 42 5.79 36.08 5.65
CA VAL A 42 6.18 34.82 4.99
C VAL A 42 6.22 33.66 5.98
N LYS A 43 6.79 33.85 7.18
CA LYS A 43 6.78 32.83 8.23
C LYS A 43 5.36 32.48 8.68
N ARG A 44 4.50 33.49 8.84
CA ARG A 44 3.09 33.31 9.19
C ARG A 44 2.33 32.50 8.14
N ALA A 45 2.49 32.85 6.86
CA ALA A 45 1.91 32.06 5.77
C ALA A 45 2.50 30.63 5.72
N GLY A 46 3.77 30.46 6.11
CA GLY A 46 4.38 29.16 6.34
C GLY A 46 3.62 28.33 7.37
N MET A 47 3.38 28.89 8.56
CA MET A 47 2.60 28.22 9.62
C MET A 47 1.20 27.82 9.14
N PHE A 48 0.47 28.71 8.45
CA PHE A 48 -0.86 28.37 7.92
C PHE A 48 -0.84 27.23 6.90
N ARG A 49 0.24 27.08 6.13
CA ARG A 49 0.40 25.97 5.18
C ARG A 49 0.71 24.66 5.89
N GLU A 50 1.44 24.74 7.00
CA GLU A 50 1.72 23.61 7.90
C GLU A 50 0.42 23.18 8.58
N ASP A 51 -0.36 24.12 9.15
CA ASP A 51 -1.67 23.84 9.76
C ASP A 51 -2.60 23.10 8.78
N VAL A 52 -2.78 23.61 7.56
CA VAL A 52 -3.60 22.93 6.53
C VAL A 52 -3.05 21.54 6.18
N SER A 53 -1.72 21.39 6.14
CA SER A 53 -1.07 20.11 5.87
C SER A 53 -1.34 19.11 7.00
N ASP A 54 -1.15 19.53 8.24
CA ASP A 54 -1.28 18.67 9.42
C ASP A 54 -2.73 18.26 9.65
N LEU A 55 -3.68 19.20 9.53
CA LEU A 55 -5.11 18.92 9.65
C LEU A 55 -5.61 17.89 8.62
N ALA A 56 -5.20 18.03 7.36
CA ALA A 56 -5.56 17.06 6.33
C ALA A 56 -4.79 15.73 6.51
N ALA A 57 -3.53 15.81 6.94
CA ALA A 57 -2.68 14.64 7.18
C ALA A 57 -3.21 13.75 8.30
N VAL A 58 -3.91 14.30 9.31
CA VAL A 58 -4.56 13.49 10.36
C VAL A 58 -5.57 12.52 9.76
N ALA A 59 -6.46 12.99 8.88
CA ALA A 59 -7.45 12.12 8.22
C ALA A 59 -6.75 11.09 7.33
N VAL A 60 -5.79 11.52 6.50
CA VAL A 60 -5.02 10.64 5.61
C VAL A 60 -4.26 9.56 6.40
N SER A 61 -3.64 9.93 7.52
CA SER A 61 -2.83 9.01 8.34
C SER A 61 -3.70 7.96 9.02
N LYS A 62 -4.87 8.34 9.55
CA LYS A 62 -5.85 7.38 10.10
C LYS A 62 -6.29 6.37 9.04
N LEU A 63 -6.67 6.86 7.86
CA LEU A 63 -7.15 6.03 6.76
C LEU A 63 -6.04 5.11 6.19
N LYS A 64 -4.79 5.57 6.19
CA LYS A 64 -3.62 4.73 5.87
C LYS A 64 -3.42 3.56 6.84
N ILE A 65 -3.84 3.70 8.10
CA ILE A 65 -3.79 2.61 9.08
C ILE A 65 -4.99 1.66 8.89
N TYR A 66 -6.18 2.21 8.61
CA TYR A 66 -7.39 1.39 8.44
C TYR A 66 -7.37 0.55 7.18
N CYS A 67 -6.90 1.09 6.06
CA CYS A 67 -6.97 0.40 4.77
C CYS A 67 -6.26 -0.97 4.77
N PRO A 68 -5.00 -1.12 5.25
CA PRO A 68 -4.35 -2.42 5.32
C PRO A 68 -5.12 -3.43 6.17
N ILE A 69 -5.63 -3.01 7.34
CA ILE A 69 -6.37 -3.88 8.25
C ILE A 69 -7.66 -4.37 7.57
N LEU A 70 -8.42 -3.45 6.95
CA LEU A 70 -9.61 -3.81 6.18
C LEU A 70 -9.29 -4.76 5.01
N THR A 71 -8.19 -4.55 4.29
CA THR A 71 -7.80 -5.45 3.18
C THR A 71 -7.39 -6.83 3.69
N MET A 72 -6.77 -6.94 4.86
CA MET A 72 -6.48 -8.22 5.50
C MET A 72 -7.77 -8.92 5.92
N GLY A 73 -8.70 -8.19 6.57
CA GLY A 73 -10.02 -8.71 6.92
C GLY A 73 -10.79 -9.23 5.70
N LEU A 74 -10.78 -8.47 4.60
CA LEU A 74 -11.40 -8.87 3.34
C LEU A 74 -10.71 -10.11 2.72
N GLY A 75 -9.38 -10.18 2.82
CA GLY A 75 -8.59 -11.35 2.44
C GLY A 75 -9.03 -12.60 3.19
N TYR A 76 -9.20 -12.52 4.51
CA TYR A 76 -9.75 -13.63 5.29
C TYR A 76 -11.16 -14.02 4.83
N CYS A 77 -12.03 -13.05 4.58
CA CYS A 77 -13.38 -13.33 4.05
C CYS A 77 -13.30 -14.16 2.75
N LEU A 78 -12.43 -13.76 1.81
CA LEU A 78 -12.24 -14.46 0.54
C LEU A 78 -11.67 -15.87 0.72
N THR A 79 -10.62 -16.03 1.54
CA THR A 79 -10.03 -17.34 1.83
C THR A 79 -11.08 -18.28 2.41
N ILE A 80 -11.87 -17.80 3.37
CA ILE A 80 -12.93 -18.60 4.00
C ILE A 80 -14.03 -18.95 3.00
N PHE A 81 -14.43 -18.03 2.12
CA PHE A 81 -15.40 -18.31 1.06
C PHE A 81 -14.96 -19.45 0.13
N VAL A 82 -13.66 -19.55 -0.15
CA VAL A 82 -13.10 -20.53 -1.10
C VAL A 82 -12.76 -21.85 -0.41
N GLU A 83 -12.10 -21.80 0.74
CA GLU A 83 -11.47 -22.95 1.40
C GLU A 83 -12.32 -23.55 2.52
N ALA A 84 -13.09 -22.75 3.25
CA ALA A 84 -13.78 -23.20 4.46
C ALA A 84 -15.10 -23.94 4.13
N ARG A 85 -14.94 -25.12 3.52
CA ARG A 85 -16.02 -26.09 3.30
C ARG A 85 -16.26 -26.89 4.57
N SER A 86 -17.44 -26.75 5.15
CA SER A 86 -17.90 -27.63 6.23
C SER A 86 -18.49 -28.92 5.66
N GLY A 87 -18.26 -30.06 6.33
CA GLY A 87 -18.86 -31.35 5.94
C GLY A 87 -18.06 -32.19 4.95
N LEU A 88 -16.74 -32.04 4.88
CA LEU A 88 -15.88 -32.90 4.05
C LEU A 88 -15.76 -34.34 4.58
N LYS A 89 -15.89 -34.54 5.90
CA LYS A 89 -15.66 -35.84 6.57
C LYS A 89 -16.91 -36.47 7.20
N PHE A 90 -18.01 -35.73 7.35
CA PHE A 90 -19.18 -36.10 8.15
C PHE A 90 -20.47 -35.63 7.46
N PRO A 91 -21.67 -36.10 7.90
CA PRO A 91 -22.93 -35.64 7.34
C PRO A 91 -22.98 -34.12 7.21
N ALA A 92 -23.44 -33.65 6.05
CA ALA A 92 -23.50 -32.24 5.74
C ALA A 92 -24.21 -31.48 6.87
N PRO A 93 -23.67 -30.34 7.32
CA PRO A 93 -24.28 -29.59 8.40
C PRO A 93 -25.66 -29.07 7.99
N PRO A 94 -26.57 -28.82 8.96
CA PRO A 94 -27.90 -28.33 8.65
C PRO A 94 -27.86 -27.05 7.81
N THR A 95 -28.68 -27.00 6.77
CA THR A 95 -28.70 -25.91 5.77
C THR A 95 -28.86 -24.54 6.40
N PHE A 96 -29.70 -24.42 7.43
CA PHE A 96 -29.91 -23.15 8.14
C PHE A 96 -28.63 -22.62 8.80
N ALA A 97 -27.83 -23.50 9.41
CA ALA A 97 -26.61 -23.12 10.11
C ALA A 97 -25.55 -22.64 9.10
N SER A 98 -25.39 -23.38 8.01
CA SER A 98 -24.53 -22.98 6.88
C SER A 98 -25.01 -21.67 6.25
N GLY A 99 -26.33 -21.47 6.11
CA GLY A 99 -26.93 -20.24 5.62
C GLY A 99 -26.61 -19.03 6.52
N MET A 100 -26.69 -19.18 7.84
CA MET A 100 -26.30 -18.12 8.79
C MET A 100 -24.82 -17.79 8.70
N TYR A 101 -23.95 -18.80 8.68
CA TYR A 101 -22.51 -18.64 8.51
C TYR A 101 -22.17 -17.87 7.21
N LEU A 102 -22.66 -18.35 6.06
CA LEU A 102 -22.38 -17.76 4.75
C LEU A 102 -22.99 -16.36 4.60
N GLN A 103 -24.18 -16.12 5.15
CA GLN A 103 -24.80 -14.80 5.14
C GLN A 103 -24.00 -13.82 6.00
N SER A 104 -23.59 -14.20 7.22
CA SER A 104 -22.72 -13.35 8.04
C SER A 104 -21.39 -13.06 7.34
N LEU A 105 -20.78 -14.05 6.70
CA LEU A 105 -19.54 -13.86 5.93
C LEU A 105 -19.75 -12.92 4.73
N GLY A 106 -20.87 -13.05 4.01
CA GLY A 106 -21.22 -12.16 2.89
C GLY A 106 -21.50 -10.73 3.32
N VAL A 107 -22.17 -10.55 4.46
CA VAL A 107 -22.39 -9.24 5.07
C VAL A 107 -21.05 -8.61 5.48
N SER A 108 -20.16 -9.39 6.08
CA SER A 108 -18.81 -8.95 6.42
C SER A 108 -18.04 -8.47 5.19
N PHE A 109 -18.02 -9.28 4.12
CA PHE A 109 -17.40 -8.95 2.85
C PHE A 109 -17.94 -7.64 2.28
N ALA A 110 -19.26 -7.49 2.20
CA ALA A 110 -19.90 -6.29 1.65
C ALA A 110 -19.54 -5.01 2.44
N PHE A 111 -19.58 -5.05 3.78
CA PHE A 111 -19.21 -3.91 4.60
C PHE A 111 -17.72 -3.59 4.54
N MET A 112 -16.83 -4.59 4.51
CA MET A 112 -15.40 -4.36 4.36
C MET A 112 -15.04 -3.78 3.00
N THR A 113 -15.65 -4.26 1.91
CA THR A 113 -15.47 -3.67 0.58
C THR A 113 -15.94 -2.21 0.56
N LEU A 114 -17.11 -1.91 1.12
CA LEU A 114 -17.61 -0.54 1.22
C LEU A 114 -16.69 0.33 2.09
N ALA A 115 -16.19 -0.19 3.21
CA ALA A 115 -15.26 0.52 4.09
C ALA A 115 -13.95 0.87 3.36
N ILE A 116 -13.38 -0.06 2.59
CA ILE A 116 -12.17 0.18 1.79
C ILE A 116 -12.44 1.27 0.75
N TRP A 117 -13.58 1.23 0.07
CA TRP A 117 -13.95 2.24 -0.92
C TRP A 117 -14.10 3.63 -0.28
N LEU A 118 -14.83 3.73 0.83
CA LEU A 118 -15.01 4.98 1.57
C LEU A 118 -13.68 5.50 2.13
N CYS A 119 -12.80 4.60 2.57
CA CYS A 119 -11.46 4.93 3.06
C CYS A 119 -10.61 5.58 1.95
N PHE A 120 -10.59 4.99 0.76
CA PHE A 120 -9.90 5.58 -0.39
C PHE A 120 -10.51 6.92 -0.79
N HIS A 121 -11.84 7.00 -0.87
CA HIS A 121 -12.53 8.24 -1.22
C HIS A 121 -12.18 9.38 -0.26
N ALA A 122 -12.29 9.13 1.06
CA ALA A 122 -11.99 10.12 2.08
C ALA A 122 -10.52 10.56 2.05
N ALA A 123 -9.58 9.61 1.91
CA ALA A 123 -8.15 9.91 1.88
C ALA A 123 -7.76 10.75 0.65
N MET A 124 -8.28 10.39 -0.54
CA MET A 124 -8.02 11.14 -1.76
C MET A 124 -8.61 12.55 -1.71
N ARG A 125 -9.87 12.69 -1.25
CA ARG A 125 -10.52 13.99 -1.13
C ARG A 125 -9.82 14.90 -0.11
N ALA A 126 -9.37 14.35 1.02
CA ALA A 126 -8.55 15.08 2.00
C ALA A 126 -7.21 15.55 1.40
N GLN A 127 -6.52 14.71 0.63
CA GLN A 127 -5.28 15.10 -0.06
C GLN A 127 -5.53 16.19 -1.11
N VAL A 128 -6.58 16.05 -1.93
CA VAL A 128 -6.95 17.06 -2.94
C VAL A 128 -7.29 18.39 -2.26
N ALA A 129 -8.07 18.37 -1.18
CA ALA A 129 -8.37 19.55 -0.38
C ALA A 129 -7.09 20.23 0.14
N MET A 130 -6.17 19.46 0.73
CA MET A 130 -4.88 19.96 1.20
C MET A 130 -4.09 20.64 0.09
N VAL A 131 -3.92 19.98 -1.06
CA VAL A 131 -3.18 20.54 -2.19
C VAL A 131 -3.88 21.78 -2.74
N HIS A 132 -5.21 21.76 -2.86
CA HIS A 132 -5.99 22.90 -3.35
C HIS A 132 -5.86 24.12 -2.44
N LEU A 133 -6.03 23.95 -1.13
CA LEU A 133 -5.91 25.03 -0.15
C LEU A 133 -4.49 25.61 -0.14
N ARG A 134 -3.46 24.75 -0.15
CA ARG A 134 -2.05 25.21 -0.17
C ARG A 134 -1.68 25.89 -1.48
N THR A 135 -2.25 25.52 -2.62
CA THR A 135 -1.85 26.10 -3.92
C THR A 135 -2.68 27.33 -4.31
N ARG A 136 -3.95 27.41 -3.89
CA ARG A 136 -4.86 28.47 -4.32
C ARG A 136 -5.20 29.49 -3.25
N LYS A 137 -5.28 29.09 -1.99
CA LYS A 137 -5.78 29.95 -0.90
C LYS A 137 -4.64 30.43 0.00
N VAL A 138 -3.86 29.51 0.58
CA VAL A 138 -2.74 29.82 1.47
C VAL A 138 -1.45 29.96 0.67
N ARG A 139 -1.41 30.98 -0.20
CA ARG A 139 -0.24 31.31 -1.02
C ARG A 139 0.78 32.10 -0.22
N LEU A 140 2.05 31.99 -0.62
CA LEU A 140 3.07 32.89 -0.10
C LEU A 140 2.69 34.34 -0.46
N PRO A 141 2.74 35.28 0.48
CA PRO A 141 2.39 36.66 0.19
C PRO A 141 3.43 37.21 -0.79
N VAL A 142 3.04 37.50 -2.02
CA VAL A 142 3.88 38.21 -3.00
C VAL A 142 3.74 39.70 -2.72
N PRO A 143 4.85 40.47 -2.63
CA PRO A 143 4.75 41.90 -2.38
C PRO A 143 3.96 42.57 -3.51
N THR A 144 2.94 43.34 -3.13
CA THR A 144 2.14 44.08 -4.10
C THR A 144 2.96 45.18 -4.76
N GLN A 145 2.58 45.60 -5.97
CA GLN A 145 3.25 46.72 -6.64
C GLN A 145 3.30 47.97 -5.75
N ARG A 146 2.24 48.24 -4.98
CA ARG A 146 2.20 49.35 -4.01
C ARG A 146 3.21 49.19 -2.87
N GLN A 147 3.42 47.98 -2.36
CA GLN A 147 4.45 47.72 -1.35
C GLN A 147 5.86 47.88 -1.93
N LEU A 148 6.07 47.47 -3.19
CA LEU A 148 7.34 47.68 -3.91
C LEU A 148 7.58 49.17 -4.21
N ASP A 149 6.54 49.91 -4.58
CA ASP A 149 6.64 51.36 -4.83
C ASP A 149 6.83 52.14 -3.52
N SER A 150 6.20 51.71 -2.42
CA SER A 150 6.47 52.24 -1.08
C SER A 150 7.91 51.96 -0.66
N ALA A 151 8.43 50.77 -0.97
CA ALA A 151 9.84 50.43 -0.76
C ALA A 151 10.78 51.31 -1.60
N ARG A 152 10.44 51.58 -2.86
CA ARG A 152 11.20 52.50 -3.73
C ARG A 152 11.19 53.93 -3.21
N LYS A 153 10.08 54.39 -2.60
CA LYS A 153 10.02 55.72 -1.96
C LYS A 153 11.02 55.87 -0.80
N PHE A 154 11.43 54.78 -0.14
CA PHE A 154 12.51 54.86 0.85
C PHE A 154 13.84 55.31 0.24
N LEU A 155 14.03 55.14 -1.07
CA LEU A 155 15.21 55.60 -1.80
C LEU A 155 15.10 57.05 -2.28
N SER A 156 13.91 57.51 -2.67
CA SER A 156 13.69 58.87 -3.21
C SER A 156 13.44 59.93 -2.14
N THR A 157 13.01 59.54 -0.94
CA THR A 157 12.60 60.48 0.13
C THR A 157 13.70 61.41 0.65
N TYR A 158 14.98 61.21 0.27
CA TYR A 158 16.05 62.15 0.62
C TYR A 158 15.84 63.50 -0.04
N GLU A 159 15.41 63.48 -1.31
CA GLU A 159 15.18 64.68 -2.12
C GLU A 159 13.92 65.43 -1.70
N GLU A 160 13.00 64.73 -1.01
CA GLU A 160 11.76 65.29 -0.44
C GLU A 160 11.96 65.86 0.97
N GLN A 161 13.16 65.75 1.56
CA GLN A 161 13.43 66.36 2.85
C GLN A 161 13.52 67.87 2.72
N GLY A 162 12.91 68.59 3.67
CA GLY A 162 13.03 70.05 3.70
C GLY A 162 14.50 70.46 3.79
N VAL A 163 14.87 71.56 3.12
CA VAL A 163 16.23 72.11 3.13
C VAL A 163 16.75 72.29 4.57
N TYR A 164 15.86 72.63 5.52
CA TYR A 164 16.18 72.72 6.94
C TYR A 164 16.70 71.41 7.55
N ASP A 165 16.08 70.26 7.21
CA ASP A 165 16.52 68.95 7.69
C ASP A 165 17.80 68.49 6.98
N MET A 166 18.02 68.86 5.71
CA MET A 166 19.25 68.55 4.98
C MET A 166 20.49 69.24 5.58
N PHE A 167 20.35 70.47 6.06
CA PHE A 167 21.47 71.27 6.62
C PHE A 167 21.49 71.34 8.14
N ARG A 168 20.73 70.48 8.81
CA ARG A 168 20.64 70.44 10.26
C ARG A 168 22.00 70.18 10.92
N LEU A 169 22.36 70.99 11.92
CA LEU A 169 23.52 70.72 12.77
C LEU A 169 23.11 69.87 13.98
N PRO A 170 23.72 68.70 14.20
CA PRO A 170 23.39 67.84 15.34
C PRO A 170 23.63 68.58 16.67
N PHE A 171 22.75 68.35 17.64
CA PHE A 171 22.74 68.96 18.99
C PHE A 171 22.49 70.47 19.07
N VAL A 172 22.65 71.22 17.97
CA VAL A 172 22.43 72.68 17.93
C VAL A 172 21.01 73.02 17.47
N MET A 173 20.49 72.29 16.49
CA MET A 173 19.16 72.53 15.92
C MET A 173 18.10 71.55 16.47
N PRO A 174 16.94 72.03 16.93
CA PRO A 174 15.86 71.18 17.44
C PRO A 174 15.33 70.24 16.35
N ASN A 175 14.89 69.04 16.75
CA ASN A 175 14.22 68.09 15.85
C ASN A 175 12.98 68.78 15.23
N GLY A 176 12.85 68.71 13.90
CA GLY A 176 11.79 69.37 13.13
C GLY A 176 10.36 68.86 13.38
N GLY A 177 10.12 67.89 14.27
CA GLY A 177 8.77 67.43 14.61
C GLY A 177 7.84 68.50 15.21
N ASN A 178 8.37 69.68 15.54
CA ASN A 178 7.60 70.86 15.97
C ASN A 178 7.79 72.07 15.03
N SER A 179 8.36 71.91 13.82
CA SER A 179 8.27 73.02 12.85
C SER A 179 6.80 73.23 12.56
N PRO A 180 6.26 74.46 12.66
CA PRO A 180 4.86 74.69 12.36
C PRO A 180 4.62 74.15 10.96
N ASP A 181 3.72 73.17 10.84
CA ASP A 181 3.24 72.73 9.54
C ASP A 181 2.94 73.99 8.75
N VAL A 182 3.51 74.08 7.55
CA VAL A 182 3.12 75.11 6.60
C VAL A 182 1.64 74.83 6.40
N SER A 183 0.79 75.61 7.06
CA SER A 183 -0.65 75.41 7.02
C SER A 183 -1.03 75.45 5.54
N ASP A 184 -1.47 74.33 4.99
CA ASP A 184 -2.03 74.18 3.65
C ASP A 184 -3.37 74.94 3.49
N GLY A 185 -3.54 76.05 4.22
CA GLY A 185 -4.56 77.06 4.02
C GLY A 185 -4.17 78.02 2.89
N GLU A 186 -3.87 77.50 1.70
CA GLU A 186 -4.11 78.25 0.47
C GLU A 186 -5.60 78.13 0.13
N GLU A 187 -6.42 78.83 0.92
CA GLU A 187 -7.71 79.29 0.40
C GLU A 187 -7.41 80.29 -0.73
N LYS A 188 -8.04 80.03 -1.89
CA LYS A 188 -7.95 80.83 -3.11
C LYS A 188 -8.09 82.33 -2.81
N PRO A 189 -7.23 83.20 -3.36
CA PRO A 189 -7.27 84.62 -3.04
C PRO A 189 -8.48 85.28 -3.71
N SER A 190 -9.42 85.79 -2.91
CA SER A 190 -10.27 86.89 -3.33
C SER A 190 -9.44 88.17 -3.35
N LYS A 191 -9.44 88.85 -4.49
CA LYS A 191 -8.84 90.16 -4.72
C LYS A 191 -9.22 91.14 -3.61
N GLU A 192 -8.23 91.68 -2.91
CA GLU A 192 -8.16 93.11 -2.64
C GLU A 192 -6.74 93.52 -2.28
N ALA A 193 -6.36 94.64 -2.86
CA ALA A 193 -5.03 95.22 -2.78
C ALA A 193 -4.80 95.81 -1.39
N ASP A 194 -3.59 95.63 -0.85
CA ASP A 194 -2.89 96.79 -0.32
C ASP A 194 -1.36 96.60 -0.32
N LYS A 195 -0.71 97.67 -0.77
CA LYS A 195 0.73 97.82 -0.92
C LYS A 195 1.37 97.98 0.47
N ALA A 196 2.39 97.17 0.79
CA ALA A 196 3.44 97.60 1.72
C ALA A 196 4.76 96.86 1.49
N GLY A 197 5.67 97.55 0.80
CA GLY A 197 7.12 97.62 1.08
C GLY A 197 7.87 96.35 1.48
N TYR A 198 8.64 95.84 0.52
CA TYR A 198 9.87 95.07 0.78
C TYR A 198 10.88 95.97 1.51
N SER A 199 11.17 95.73 2.79
CA SER A 199 12.37 96.25 3.45
C SER A 199 13.39 95.15 3.68
N LYS A 200 14.44 95.18 2.86
CA LYS A 200 15.76 94.61 3.12
C LYS A 200 16.30 95.25 4.42
N GLY A 201 16.59 94.47 5.46
CA GLY A 201 17.24 94.98 6.67
C GLY A 201 17.27 93.93 7.78
N GLY A 202 18.45 93.76 8.40
CA GLY A 202 18.75 92.66 9.31
C GLY A 202 17.98 92.65 10.63
N LEU A 203 17.99 91.48 11.27
CA LEU A 203 17.72 91.32 12.71
C LEU A 203 18.60 92.30 13.50
N PRO A 204 18.02 93.15 14.38
CA PRO A 204 17.60 92.67 15.70
C PRO A 204 16.30 93.33 16.20
N GLY A 205 15.32 92.53 16.65
CA GLY A 205 14.10 93.09 17.24
C GLY A 205 12.91 92.17 17.49
N VAL A 206 13.05 90.85 17.32
CA VAL A 206 11.92 89.91 17.42
C VAL A 206 11.42 89.69 18.87
N ALA A 207 12.19 90.09 19.87
CA ALA A 207 11.80 89.91 21.28
C ALA A 207 10.64 90.80 21.75
N ALA A 208 10.38 91.95 21.11
CA ALA A 208 9.33 92.88 21.55
C ALA A 208 7.94 92.56 20.97
N LYS A 209 7.87 91.96 19.76
CA LYS A 209 6.59 91.66 19.09
C LYS A 209 5.91 90.38 19.59
N MET A 210 6.63 89.47 20.23
CA MET A 210 6.05 88.26 20.83
C MET A 210 5.29 88.51 22.15
N LYS A 211 5.63 89.56 22.91
CA LYS A 211 4.94 89.87 24.18
C LYS A 211 3.49 90.33 23.99
N GLY A 212 3.16 90.92 22.84
CA GLY A 212 1.79 91.34 22.51
C GLY A 212 0.88 90.13 22.23
N LYS A 213 1.28 89.27 21.29
CA LYS A 213 0.48 88.10 20.89
C LYS A 213 0.29 87.05 21.99
N VAL A 214 1.25 86.93 22.92
CA VAL A 214 1.11 86.02 24.07
C VAL A 214 0.05 86.50 25.07
N LYS A 215 -0.24 87.81 25.13
CA LYS A 215 -1.27 88.34 26.04
C LYS A 215 -2.68 88.12 25.50
N ASP A 216 -2.84 88.18 24.18
CA ASP A 216 -4.13 87.96 23.51
C ASP A 216 -4.49 86.47 23.46
N LEU A 217 -3.52 85.57 23.21
CA LEU A 217 -3.76 84.12 23.28
C LEU A 217 -4.12 83.66 24.70
N LYS A 218 -3.52 84.25 25.75
CA LYS A 218 -3.79 83.88 27.15
C LYS A 218 -5.22 84.14 27.61
N LYS A 219 -5.94 85.03 26.91
CA LYS A 219 -7.33 85.37 27.21
C LYS A 219 -8.32 84.47 26.47
N ALA A 220 -7.91 83.84 25.37
CA ALA A 220 -8.78 83.00 24.53
C ALA A 220 -8.80 81.51 24.95
N THR A 221 -7.72 80.97 25.54
CA THR A 221 -7.58 79.50 25.75
C THR A 221 -7.70 79.01 27.19
N GLY A 222 -8.39 79.75 28.08
CA GLY A 222 -8.99 79.15 29.28
C GLY A 222 -8.11 78.19 30.11
N GLY A 223 -6.87 78.56 30.42
CA GLY A 223 -6.13 77.91 31.51
C GLY A 223 -5.36 76.61 31.21
N LEU A 224 -5.08 76.23 29.96
CA LEU A 224 -4.15 75.12 29.70
C LEU A 224 -2.68 75.58 29.76
N LYS A 225 -2.08 75.55 30.96
CA LYS A 225 -0.65 75.86 31.20
C LYS A 225 0.34 74.82 30.64
N LYS A 226 -0.10 73.66 30.13
CA LYS A 226 0.78 72.55 29.74
C LYS A 226 1.38 72.67 28.33
N GLU A 227 0.72 73.31 27.38
CA GLU A 227 1.25 73.43 26.00
C GLU A 227 2.31 74.52 25.86
N LEU A 228 2.14 75.66 26.54
CA LEU A 228 3.09 76.78 26.45
C LEU A 228 4.44 76.53 27.14
N ALA A 229 4.51 75.54 28.04
CA ALA A 229 5.78 75.11 28.65
C ALA A 229 6.57 74.14 27.75
N HIS A 230 5.92 73.52 26.76
CA HIS A 230 6.60 72.63 25.81
C HIS A 230 7.41 73.41 24.75
N SER A 231 7.04 74.67 24.49
CA SER A 231 7.71 75.52 23.48
C SER A 231 8.95 76.28 23.98
N ALA A 232 9.31 76.16 25.26
CA ALA A 232 10.44 76.87 25.88
C ALA A 232 11.56 75.92 26.38
N ARG A 233 11.74 74.76 25.75
CA ARG A 233 12.89 73.87 26.02
C ARG A 233 14.10 74.29 25.19
N ILE A 234 15.27 74.24 25.83
CA ILE A 234 16.58 74.61 25.29
C ILE A 234 16.82 73.91 23.93
N PRO A 235 17.32 74.61 22.90
CA PRO A 235 17.67 74.01 21.61
C PRO A 235 18.71 72.91 21.84
N GLY A 236 18.34 71.66 21.57
CA GLY A 236 19.21 70.48 21.77
C GLY A 236 18.67 69.37 22.69
N SER A 237 17.60 69.61 23.45
CA SER A 237 17.05 68.64 24.44
C SER A 237 15.68 68.04 24.09
N THR A 238 15.08 68.35 22.93
CA THR A 238 13.81 67.75 22.54
C THR A 238 14.02 66.35 21.95
N SER A 239 13.72 65.33 22.76
CA SER A 239 13.54 63.94 22.32
C SER A 239 12.30 63.86 21.41
N GLY A 240 12.45 64.24 20.15
CA GLY A 240 11.44 64.04 19.12
C GLY A 240 11.96 63.00 18.15
N ALA A 241 11.13 62.01 17.82
CA ALA A 241 11.37 61.16 16.67
C ALA A 241 11.55 62.07 15.43
N PRO A 242 12.50 61.78 14.53
CA PRO A 242 12.60 62.53 13.29
C PRO A 242 11.27 62.50 12.51
N SER A 243 10.94 63.61 11.84
CA SER A 243 9.65 63.86 11.15
C SER A 243 9.26 62.74 10.17
N TRP A 244 10.25 62.09 9.57
CA TRP A 244 10.03 60.96 8.68
C TRP A 244 9.35 59.76 9.36
N ILE A 245 9.55 59.55 10.68
CA ILE A 245 8.91 58.47 11.44
C ILE A 245 7.40 58.73 11.54
N GLN A 246 7.01 59.96 11.86
CA GLN A 246 5.60 60.36 11.91
C GLN A 246 4.97 60.22 10.53
N LYS A 247 5.62 60.74 9.48
CA LYS A 247 5.16 60.56 8.09
C LYS A 247 5.06 59.09 7.68
N GLU A 248 5.95 58.21 8.18
CA GLU A 248 5.85 56.77 7.95
C GLU A 248 4.64 56.16 8.66
N PHE A 249 4.36 56.56 9.91
CA PHE A 249 3.17 56.12 10.65
C PHE A 249 1.88 56.63 10.00
N GLU A 250 1.79 57.92 9.67
CA GLU A 250 0.67 58.53 8.97
C GLU A 250 0.44 57.86 7.60
N ALA A 251 1.52 57.60 6.84
CA ALA A 251 1.42 56.88 5.57
C ALA A 251 0.90 55.45 5.76
N ARG A 252 1.26 54.76 6.85
CA ARG A 252 0.73 53.42 7.19
C ARG A 252 -0.71 53.47 7.67
N GLU A 253 -1.12 54.53 8.36
CA GLU A 253 -2.48 54.73 8.84
C GLU A 253 -3.42 55.08 7.68
N HIS A 254 -2.97 55.95 6.76
CA HIS A 254 -3.72 56.31 5.55
C HIS A 254 -3.72 55.18 4.50
N ASN A 255 -2.67 54.37 4.46
CA ASN A 255 -2.55 53.24 3.53
C ASN A 255 -2.13 51.95 4.26
N PRO A 256 -3.03 51.30 5.03
CA PRO A 256 -2.71 50.08 5.79
C PRO A 256 -2.18 48.95 4.89
N LYS A 257 -2.65 48.89 3.64
CA LYS A 257 -2.21 47.91 2.63
C LYS A 257 -0.78 48.10 2.12
N SER A 258 -0.18 49.29 2.29
CA SER A 258 1.24 49.50 1.97
C SER A 258 2.18 49.12 3.11
N SER A 259 1.65 48.79 4.29
CA SER A 259 2.45 48.24 5.39
C SER A 259 3.16 46.94 4.97
N PRO A 260 4.37 46.66 5.49
CA PRO A 260 5.04 45.36 5.30
C PRO A 260 4.17 44.15 5.69
N SER A 261 3.30 44.32 6.70
CA SER A 261 2.33 43.33 7.17
C SER A 261 1.01 43.32 6.38
N ALA A 262 0.82 44.25 5.44
CA ALA A 262 -0.42 44.52 4.71
C ALA A 262 -1.66 44.92 5.55
N ASN A 263 -1.56 44.92 6.88
CA ASN A 263 -2.66 45.18 7.82
C ASN A 263 -2.51 46.52 8.59
N GLY A 264 -1.60 47.40 8.16
CA GLY A 264 -1.37 48.67 8.84
C GLY A 264 -0.88 48.50 10.29
N LEU A 265 -1.52 49.25 11.21
CA LEU A 265 -1.32 49.19 12.67
C LEU A 265 -2.29 48.23 13.36
N GLU A 266 -3.30 47.74 12.66
CA GLU A 266 -4.28 46.82 13.23
C GLU A 266 -3.63 45.46 13.43
N ALA A 267 -3.90 44.84 14.58
CA ALA A 267 -3.66 43.42 14.72
C ALA A 267 -4.43 42.73 13.59
N PRO A 268 -3.85 41.73 12.90
CA PRO A 268 -4.53 41.08 11.80
C PRO A 268 -5.91 40.64 12.23
N CYS A 269 -6.93 41.21 11.59
CA CYS A 269 -8.32 40.84 11.81
C CYS A 269 -8.45 39.34 11.50
N GLU A 270 -8.66 38.57 12.56
CA GLU A 270 -8.99 37.14 12.65
C GLU A 270 -8.13 36.14 11.83
N PRO A 271 -7.16 35.45 12.47
CA PRO A 271 -6.30 34.46 11.82
C PRO A 271 -6.98 33.14 11.40
N TYR A 272 -8.32 33.07 11.27
CA TYR A 272 -9.06 31.81 11.15
C TYR A 272 -9.63 31.47 9.77
N GLU A 273 -9.45 32.32 8.75
CA GLU A 273 -10.05 32.06 7.42
C GLU A 273 -9.59 30.71 6.85
N HIS A 274 -8.34 30.31 7.06
CA HIS A 274 -7.84 29.02 6.59
C HIS A 274 -8.44 27.82 7.34
N PHE A 275 -8.82 27.96 8.61
CA PHE A 275 -9.57 26.95 9.35
C PHE A 275 -11.00 26.84 8.84
N GLU A 276 -11.66 27.97 8.52
CA GLU A 276 -12.99 27.96 7.91
C GLU A 276 -12.98 27.34 6.52
N MET A 277 -11.98 27.67 5.69
CA MET A 277 -11.76 27.03 4.39
C MET A 277 -11.47 25.53 4.54
N MET A 278 -10.73 25.12 5.57
CA MET A 278 -10.49 23.71 5.87
C MET A 278 -11.77 23.00 6.33
N ARG A 279 -12.60 23.65 7.16
CA ARG A 279 -13.89 23.12 7.60
C ARG A 279 -14.85 22.94 6.42
N GLU A 280 -14.87 23.90 5.49
CA GLU A 280 -15.62 23.78 4.25
C GLU A 280 -15.12 22.59 3.43
N ALA A 281 -13.81 22.42 3.28
CA ALA A 281 -13.23 21.29 2.55
C ALA A 281 -13.47 19.94 3.26
N GLN A 282 -13.56 19.91 4.59
CA GLN A 282 -13.90 18.71 5.35
C GLN A 282 -15.30 18.18 5.03
N LYS A 283 -16.23 19.04 4.60
CA LYS A 283 -17.59 18.61 4.23
C LYS A 283 -17.62 17.60 3.10
N ASP A 284 -16.58 17.60 2.26
CA ASP A 284 -16.47 16.72 1.09
C ASP A 284 -16.00 15.30 1.43
N TYR A 285 -15.36 15.09 2.58
CA TYR A 285 -14.70 13.79 2.86
C TYR A 285 -14.95 13.24 4.26
N TRP A 286 -15.37 14.08 5.21
CA TRP A 286 -15.45 13.67 6.60
C TRP A 286 -16.60 12.70 6.88
N CYS A 287 -17.72 12.83 6.16
CA CYS A 287 -18.79 11.82 6.21
C CYS A 287 -18.29 10.45 5.74
N ALA A 288 -17.51 10.39 4.66
CA ALA A 288 -16.92 9.15 4.19
C ALA A 288 -15.95 8.57 5.23
N GLU A 289 -15.15 9.39 5.92
CA GLU A 289 -14.30 8.94 7.03
C GLU A 289 -15.13 8.35 8.18
N ALA A 290 -16.19 9.03 8.61
CA ALA A 290 -17.05 8.58 9.70
C ALA A 290 -17.72 7.23 9.37
N TYR A 291 -18.35 7.13 8.20
CA TYR A 291 -19.02 5.90 7.78
C TYR A 291 -18.04 4.78 7.40
N THR A 292 -16.80 5.08 7.05
CA THR A 292 -15.74 4.06 6.94
C THR A 292 -15.60 3.29 8.24
N ARG A 293 -15.63 3.98 9.40
CA ARG A 293 -15.50 3.34 10.72
C ARG A 293 -16.73 2.53 11.10
N VAL A 294 -17.92 3.02 10.76
CA VAL A 294 -19.18 2.26 10.92
C VAL A 294 -19.10 0.95 10.13
N CYS A 295 -18.73 1.03 8.85
CA CYS A 295 -18.58 -0.15 8.00
C CYS A 295 -17.44 -1.07 8.46
N PHE A 296 -16.34 -0.51 8.95
CA PHE A 296 -15.24 -1.28 9.53
C PHE A 296 -15.78 -2.13 10.69
N LEU A 297 -16.41 -1.51 11.67
CA LEU A 297 -16.96 -2.22 12.83
C LEU A 297 -17.95 -3.31 12.40
N PHE A 298 -18.92 -2.95 11.55
CA PHE A 298 -19.95 -3.91 11.10
C PHE A 298 -19.34 -5.08 10.33
N GLY A 299 -18.34 -4.81 9.49
CA GLY A 299 -17.59 -5.83 8.78
C GLY A 299 -16.91 -6.81 9.72
N TYR A 300 -16.16 -6.33 10.72
CA TYR A 300 -15.46 -7.19 11.67
C TYR A 300 -16.38 -7.93 12.62
N VAL A 301 -17.46 -7.30 13.09
CA VAL A 301 -18.46 -7.96 13.93
C VAL A 301 -19.06 -9.16 13.19
N HIS A 302 -19.43 -9.00 11.92
CA HIS A 302 -19.97 -10.08 11.11
C HIS A 302 -18.91 -11.13 10.74
N LEU A 303 -17.64 -10.75 10.58
CA LEU A 303 -16.54 -11.70 10.37
C LEU A 303 -16.40 -12.63 11.58
N ILE A 304 -16.34 -12.06 12.78
CA ILE A 304 -16.22 -12.83 14.02
C ILE A 304 -17.45 -13.71 14.24
N GLN A 305 -18.65 -13.19 13.98
CA GLN A 305 -19.88 -14.00 14.01
C GLN A 305 -19.83 -15.15 13.01
N SER A 306 -19.33 -14.93 11.79
CA SER A 306 -19.20 -15.99 10.79
C SER A 306 -18.23 -17.09 11.27
N PHE A 307 -17.11 -16.73 11.88
CA PHE A 307 -16.20 -17.69 12.50
C PHE A 307 -16.85 -18.44 13.66
N ALA A 308 -17.65 -17.75 14.48
CA ALA A 308 -18.37 -18.38 15.58
C ALA A 308 -19.37 -19.42 15.07
N TYR A 309 -20.15 -19.10 14.03
CA TYR A 309 -21.05 -20.06 13.40
C TYR A 309 -20.29 -21.22 12.77
N TRP A 310 -19.22 -20.95 12.02
CA TRP A 310 -18.41 -21.98 11.37
C TRP A 310 -17.79 -22.94 12.38
N LEU A 311 -17.15 -22.44 13.45
CA LEU A 311 -16.59 -23.28 14.51
C LEU A 311 -17.66 -24.08 15.25
N THR A 312 -18.83 -23.48 15.51
CA THR A 312 -19.96 -24.21 16.12
C THR A 312 -20.38 -25.38 15.25
N ILE A 313 -20.52 -25.15 13.94
CA ILE A 313 -20.87 -26.17 12.95
C ILE A 313 -19.78 -27.25 12.90
N HIS A 314 -18.52 -26.87 12.77
CA HIS A 314 -17.39 -27.80 12.67
C HIS A 314 -17.24 -28.66 13.94
N CYS A 315 -17.30 -28.05 15.12
CA CYS A 315 -17.19 -28.80 16.38
C CYS A 315 -18.34 -29.79 16.59
N ILE A 316 -19.60 -29.43 16.26
CA ILE A 316 -20.75 -30.34 16.45
C ILE A 316 -20.87 -31.35 15.33
N ALA A 317 -20.96 -30.88 14.07
CA ALA A 317 -21.30 -31.75 12.94
C ALA A 317 -20.12 -32.63 12.50
N GLU A 318 -18.88 -32.15 12.63
CA GLU A 318 -17.69 -32.88 12.18
C GLU A 318 -16.92 -33.51 13.34
N LEU A 319 -16.77 -32.83 14.48
CA LEU A 319 -15.99 -33.39 15.59
C LEU A 319 -16.83 -34.06 16.67
N ALA A 320 -18.16 -33.95 16.62
CA ALA A 320 -19.08 -34.41 17.67
C ALA A 320 -18.73 -33.87 19.08
N MET A 321 -18.06 -32.71 19.16
CA MET A 321 -17.61 -32.06 20.38
C MET A 321 -18.53 -30.90 20.77
N VAL A 322 -19.67 -31.20 21.38
CA VAL A 322 -20.67 -30.20 21.79
C VAL A 322 -20.09 -29.16 22.75
N TRP A 323 -19.30 -29.59 23.74
CA TRP A 323 -18.68 -28.67 24.71
C TRP A 323 -17.73 -27.66 24.05
N CYS A 324 -16.88 -28.12 23.12
CA CYS A 324 -15.98 -27.23 22.39
C CYS A 324 -16.76 -26.21 21.56
N ALA A 325 -17.87 -26.61 20.96
CA ALA A 325 -18.73 -25.70 20.21
C ALA A 325 -19.29 -24.56 21.08
N PHE A 326 -19.77 -24.87 22.29
CA PHE A 326 -20.23 -23.85 23.24
C PHE A 326 -19.10 -22.91 23.68
N VAL A 327 -17.91 -23.45 23.98
CA VAL A 327 -16.76 -22.62 24.37
C VAL A 327 -16.37 -21.66 23.24
N CYS A 328 -16.28 -22.14 22.00
CA CYS A 328 -15.98 -21.30 20.83
C CYS A 328 -17.08 -20.26 20.59
N ALA A 329 -18.35 -20.64 20.66
CA ALA A 329 -19.48 -19.74 20.49
C ALA A 329 -19.49 -18.64 21.56
N ILE A 330 -19.31 -18.98 22.84
CA ILE A 330 -19.27 -18.01 23.95
C ILE A 330 -18.08 -17.06 23.80
N ALA A 331 -16.87 -17.59 23.55
CA ALA A 331 -15.65 -16.79 23.48
C ALA A 331 -15.71 -15.74 22.35
N LEU A 332 -16.08 -16.15 21.13
CA LEU A 332 -16.15 -15.23 20.00
C LEU A 332 -17.31 -14.25 20.12
N THR A 333 -18.42 -14.68 20.69
CA THR A 333 -19.58 -13.80 20.90
C THR A 333 -19.31 -12.77 22.01
N ALA A 334 -18.55 -13.14 23.05
CA ALA A 334 -18.03 -12.19 24.02
C ALA A 334 -17.10 -11.16 23.35
N GLY A 335 -16.27 -11.58 22.40
CA GLY A 335 -15.45 -10.68 21.57
C GLY A 335 -16.28 -9.64 20.82
N VAL A 336 -17.37 -10.08 20.16
CA VAL A 336 -18.31 -9.16 19.48
C VAL A 336 -18.93 -8.17 20.46
N TRP A 337 -19.37 -8.65 21.63
CA TRP A 337 -19.95 -7.79 22.66
C TRP A 337 -18.95 -6.76 23.19
N ILE A 338 -17.70 -7.15 23.43
CA ILE A 338 -16.62 -6.26 23.85
C ILE A 338 -16.37 -5.18 22.78
N MET A 339 -16.25 -5.58 21.51
CA MET A 339 -16.04 -4.62 20.41
C MET A 339 -17.18 -3.61 20.35
N PHE A 340 -18.43 -4.06 20.40
CA PHE A 340 -19.58 -3.16 20.36
C PHE A 340 -19.65 -2.24 21.59
N ARG A 341 -19.25 -2.74 22.77
CA ARG A 341 -19.25 -1.94 24.00
C ARG A 341 -18.15 -0.90 24.04
N LEU A 342 -16.94 -1.25 23.60
CA LEU A 342 -15.80 -0.35 23.59
C LEU A 342 -15.96 0.75 22.53
N ASP A 343 -16.51 0.41 21.36
CA ASP A 343 -16.51 1.33 20.22
C ASP A 343 -17.84 2.09 19.99
N VAL A 344 -18.97 1.63 20.53
CA VAL A 344 -20.32 2.17 20.18
C VAL A 344 -21.10 2.72 21.37
N LEU A 345 -21.08 2.07 22.53
CA LEU A 345 -21.98 2.37 23.66
C LEU A 345 -21.24 2.51 25.00
N PRO A 346 -20.44 3.58 25.20
CA PRO A 346 -19.70 3.79 26.44
C PRO A 346 -20.62 4.08 27.64
N GLU A 347 -21.76 4.77 27.45
CA GLU A 347 -22.55 5.29 28.59
C GLU A 347 -23.99 4.74 28.71
N HIS A 348 -24.63 4.30 27.61
CA HIS A 348 -26.04 3.88 27.63
C HIS A 348 -26.23 2.51 26.98
N GLY A 349 -26.12 1.44 27.77
CA GLY A 349 -26.37 0.09 27.30
C GLY A 349 -27.86 -0.17 27.13
N GLY A 350 -28.32 -0.33 25.89
CA GLY A 350 -29.66 -0.85 25.61
C GLY A 350 -29.90 -2.21 26.28
N CYS A 351 -31.13 -2.45 26.73
CA CYS A 351 -31.52 -3.50 27.68
C CYS A 351 -31.47 -4.96 27.15
N LEU A 352 -31.12 -5.20 25.88
CA LEU A 352 -31.06 -6.55 25.31
C LEU A 352 -29.78 -6.76 24.49
N PRO A 353 -28.84 -7.62 24.93
CA PRO A 353 -27.65 -7.96 24.18
C PRO A 353 -28.00 -8.99 23.09
N MET A 354 -28.82 -8.60 22.11
CA MET A 354 -29.15 -9.45 20.95
C MET A 354 -27.89 -9.90 20.19
N GLU A 355 -26.82 -9.11 20.29
CA GLU A 355 -25.50 -9.37 19.71
C GLU A 355 -24.78 -10.54 20.38
N LEU A 356 -25.15 -10.88 21.62
CA LEU A 356 -24.44 -11.84 22.46
C LEU A 356 -24.95 -13.28 22.33
N ALA A 357 -26.04 -13.51 21.60
CA ALA A 357 -26.74 -14.79 21.70
C ALA A 357 -26.82 -15.59 20.39
N GLY A 358 -26.57 -15.00 19.22
CA GLY A 358 -26.72 -15.71 17.93
C GLY A 358 -25.97 -17.05 17.85
N PRO A 359 -24.62 -17.07 17.93
CA PRO A 359 -23.84 -18.31 17.87
C PRO A 359 -24.12 -19.27 19.04
N ILE A 360 -24.39 -18.75 20.24
CA ILE A 360 -24.72 -19.57 21.41
C ILE A 360 -26.05 -20.31 21.19
N VAL A 361 -27.08 -19.62 20.72
CA VAL A 361 -28.39 -20.21 20.42
C VAL A 361 -28.29 -21.17 19.23
N CYS A 362 -27.38 -20.92 18.28
CA CYS A 362 -27.04 -21.89 17.23
C CYS A 362 -26.44 -23.19 17.79
N ALA A 363 -25.51 -23.08 18.74
CA ALA A 363 -24.94 -24.25 19.42
C ALA A 363 -26.02 -25.07 20.15
N ILE A 364 -26.99 -24.39 20.79
CA ILE A 364 -28.14 -25.07 21.43
C ILE A 364 -29.00 -25.78 20.38
N SER A 365 -29.39 -25.10 19.30
CA SER A 365 -30.19 -25.69 18.22
C SER A 365 -29.51 -26.92 17.61
N LEU A 366 -28.20 -26.83 17.32
CA LEU A 366 -27.41 -27.93 16.78
C LEU A 366 -27.24 -29.07 17.79
N ALA A 367 -26.98 -28.78 19.07
CA ALA A 367 -26.90 -29.82 20.10
C ALA A 367 -28.22 -30.60 20.26
N MET A 368 -29.37 -29.91 20.13
CA MET A 368 -30.68 -30.56 20.13
C MET A 368 -30.93 -31.36 18.85
N ALA A 369 -30.48 -30.87 17.69
CA ALA A 369 -30.64 -31.56 16.41
C ALA A 369 -29.78 -32.82 16.30
N TYR A 370 -28.60 -32.84 16.94
CA TYR A 370 -27.66 -33.97 16.97
C TYR A 370 -27.71 -34.76 18.28
N THR A 371 -28.80 -34.66 19.05
CA THR A 371 -28.97 -35.45 20.28
C THR A 371 -29.01 -36.94 19.95
N HIS A 372 -28.47 -37.77 20.84
CA HIS A 372 -28.50 -39.23 20.69
C HIS A 372 -29.95 -39.76 20.71
N ASP A 373 -30.77 -39.25 21.63
CA ASP A 373 -32.15 -39.70 21.79
C ASP A 373 -33.09 -38.90 20.89
N HIS A 374 -33.38 -39.46 19.73
CA HIS A 374 -34.19 -38.82 18.68
C HIS A 374 -35.66 -38.80 19.09
N ASN A 375 -36.10 -37.69 19.69
CA ASN A 375 -37.51 -37.41 19.95
C ASN A 375 -38.01 -36.37 18.93
N PRO A 376 -39.13 -36.62 18.21
CA PRO A 376 -39.74 -35.64 17.30
C PRO A 376 -39.94 -34.25 17.94
N ALA A 377 -40.34 -34.23 19.22
CA ALA A 377 -40.50 -32.97 19.96
C ALA A 377 -39.17 -32.19 20.08
N THR A 378 -38.05 -32.87 20.31
CA THR A 378 -36.72 -32.24 20.39
C THR A 378 -36.30 -31.65 19.05
N ILE A 379 -36.60 -32.33 17.94
CA ILE A 379 -36.33 -31.84 16.57
C ILE A 379 -37.21 -30.62 16.25
N ASP A 380 -38.48 -30.63 16.62
CA ASP A 380 -39.36 -29.49 16.39
C ASP A 380 -38.98 -28.28 17.24
N ILE A 381 -38.52 -28.50 18.48
CA ILE A 381 -37.95 -27.43 19.30
C ILE A 381 -36.65 -26.90 18.66
N SER A 382 -35.76 -27.77 18.16
CA SER A 382 -34.51 -27.32 17.52
C SER A 382 -34.78 -26.47 16.27
N ARG A 383 -35.83 -26.81 15.50
CA ARG A 383 -36.32 -26.01 14.35
C ARG A 383 -36.88 -24.65 14.78
N ALA A 384 -37.67 -24.60 15.85
CA ALA A 384 -38.18 -23.35 16.40
C ALA A 384 -37.04 -22.45 16.89
N VAL A 385 -36.04 -23.03 17.57
CA VAL A 385 -34.83 -22.32 18.00
C VAL A 385 -34.03 -21.80 16.78
N ALA A 386 -33.95 -22.57 15.69
CA ALA A 386 -33.29 -22.11 14.46
C ALA A 386 -33.97 -20.86 13.86
N ILE A 387 -35.32 -20.82 13.83
CA ILE A 387 -36.08 -19.63 13.40
C ILE A 387 -35.79 -18.44 14.31
N LEU A 388 -35.74 -18.67 15.64
CA LEU A 388 -35.44 -17.62 16.62
C LEU A 388 -34.08 -16.98 16.35
N ILE A 389 -33.04 -17.74 15.98
CA ILE A 389 -31.71 -17.17 15.68
C ILE A 389 -31.79 -16.19 14.50
N ILE A 390 -32.54 -16.52 13.44
CA ILE A 390 -32.70 -15.64 12.28
C ILE A 390 -33.45 -14.36 12.69
N LEU A 391 -34.49 -14.47 13.52
CA LEU A 391 -35.20 -13.31 14.07
C LEU A 391 -34.27 -12.43 14.92
N MET A 392 -33.35 -13.02 15.67
CA MET A 392 -32.33 -12.28 16.43
C MET A 392 -31.36 -11.55 15.51
N GLN A 393 -30.96 -12.15 14.38
CA GLN A 393 -30.11 -11.48 13.38
C GLN A 393 -30.84 -10.32 12.68
N ILE A 394 -32.14 -10.46 12.43
CA ILE A 394 -33.01 -9.37 11.95
C ILE A 394 -33.04 -8.23 12.99
N GLY A 395 -33.31 -8.55 14.25
CA GLY A 395 -33.30 -7.57 15.35
C GLY A 395 -31.94 -6.88 15.51
N PHE A 396 -30.85 -7.63 15.36
CA PHE A 396 -29.49 -7.09 15.38
C PHE A 396 -29.24 -6.16 14.19
N THR A 397 -29.72 -6.50 12.99
CA THR A 397 -29.61 -5.63 11.80
C THR A 397 -30.37 -4.32 11.98
N PHE A 398 -31.57 -4.35 12.58
CA PHE A 398 -32.28 -3.12 12.96
C PHE A 398 -31.50 -2.28 13.96
N ARG A 399 -30.86 -2.91 14.94
CA ARG A 399 -29.98 -2.21 15.89
C ARG A 399 -28.79 -1.56 15.18
N MET A 400 -28.14 -2.25 14.25
CA MET A 400 -27.09 -1.65 13.43
C MET A 400 -27.60 -0.43 12.64
N TYR A 401 -28.82 -0.50 12.09
CA TYR A 401 -29.44 0.64 11.44
C TYR A 401 -29.61 1.81 12.42
N THR A 402 -30.11 1.58 13.64
CA THR A 402 -30.28 2.64 14.64
C THR A 402 -28.96 3.27 15.06
N VAL A 403 -27.89 2.46 15.14
CA VAL A 403 -26.55 2.90 15.52
C VAL A 403 -25.87 3.71 14.41
N ALA A 404 -26.06 3.30 13.16
CA ALA A 404 -25.51 3.99 12.00
C ALA A 404 -26.34 5.21 11.58
N LYS A 405 -27.60 5.34 12.04
CA LYS A 405 -28.49 6.43 11.63
C LYS A 405 -27.95 7.78 12.14
N PRO A 406 -27.89 8.81 11.28
CA PRO A 406 -27.66 10.19 11.69
C PRO A 406 -28.68 10.63 12.75
N SER A 407 -28.22 11.35 13.78
CA SER A 407 -29.07 11.80 14.90
C SER A 407 -30.17 12.75 14.42
N TRP A 408 -29.86 13.69 13.52
CA TRP A 408 -30.68 14.84 13.08
C TRP A 408 -31.26 15.71 14.20
N ASN A 409 -31.15 15.29 15.46
CA ASN A 409 -31.55 16.06 16.63
C ASN A 409 -30.53 17.16 16.91
N VAL A 410 -30.99 18.21 17.58
CA VAL A 410 -30.17 19.33 18.05
C VAL A 410 -28.97 18.77 18.81
N ALA A 411 -27.76 19.15 18.38
CA ALA A 411 -26.51 18.68 18.92
C ALA A 411 -26.43 19.02 20.41
N ASP A 412 -26.39 18.01 21.29
CA ASP A 412 -26.13 18.25 22.71
C ASP A 412 -24.64 18.58 22.85
N HIS A 413 -24.29 19.87 22.91
CA HIS A 413 -22.94 20.41 22.60
C HIS A 413 -21.82 20.05 23.60
N THR A 414 -22.08 19.20 24.58
CA THR A 414 -21.08 18.79 25.57
C THR A 414 -20.27 17.60 25.07
N ALA A 415 -19.55 17.76 23.96
CA ALA A 415 -18.40 16.90 23.71
C ALA A 415 -17.34 17.22 24.77
N LYS A 416 -17.37 16.50 25.90
CA LYS A 416 -16.29 16.56 26.88
C LYS A 416 -15.04 16.04 26.17
N GLU A 417 -14.06 16.92 25.91
CA GLU A 417 -12.70 16.45 25.69
C GLU A 417 -12.33 15.59 26.91
N SER A 418 -12.06 14.31 26.68
CA SER A 418 -11.66 13.36 27.71
C SER A 418 -10.20 13.67 28.12
N GLY A 419 -10.02 14.75 28.87
CA GLY A 419 -8.71 15.29 29.23
C GLY A 419 -8.83 16.39 30.27
N GLY A 420 -9.40 16.07 31.43
CA GLY A 420 -9.84 17.01 32.48
C GLY A 420 -8.78 17.89 33.15
N ARG A 421 -7.60 18.12 32.56
CA ARG A 421 -6.61 19.08 33.06
C ARG A 421 -5.90 19.78 31.90
N LEU A 422 -6.23 21.05 31.71
CA LEU A 422 -5.41 22.10 31.08
C LEU A 422 -5.36 22.21 29.55
N PHE A 423 -5.94 21.30 28.76
CA PHE A 423 -6.06 21.51 27.32
C PHE A 423 -7.41 22.15 26.94
N ASN A 424 -7.32 23.34 26.35
CA ASN A 424 -8.31 24.08 25.57
C ASN A 424 -9.81 23.81 25.84
N GLN A 425 -10.35 24.36 26.94
CA GLN A 425 -11.81 24.49 27.13
C GLN A 425 -12.53 25.22 25.97
N SER A 426 -11.78 25.89 25.10
CA SER A 426 -12.29 26.59 23.93
C SER A 426 -12.28 25.81 22.62
N ALA A 427 -11.73 24.59 22.59
CA ALA A 427 -11.85 23.69 21.45
C ALA A 427 -13.15 22.87 21.50
N ALA A 428 -14.25 23.49 21.93
CA ALA A 428 -15.57 22.87 21.95
C ALA A 428 -15.95 22.45 20.53
N CYS A 429 -15.76 21.17 20.24
CA CYS A 429 -16.12 20.57 18.96
C CYS A 429 -17.64 20.50 18.91
N ASP A 430 -18.26 21.32 18.07
CA ASP A 430 -19.68 21.16 17.79
C ASP A 430 -19.93 19.77 17.21
N ARG A 431 -20.83 19.03 17.86
CA ARG A 431 -21.24 17.70 17.39
C ARG A 431 -22.08 17.90 16.13
N PRO A 432 -21.67 17.41 14.95
CA PRO A 432 -22.48 17.59 13.75
C PRO A 432 -23.78 16.81 13.90
N THR A 433 -24.91 17.43 13.54
CA THR A 433 -26.23 16.79 13.63
C THR A 433 -26.38 15.54 12.75
N TRP A 434 -25.61 15.46 11.66
CA TRP A 434 -25.57 14.33 10.75
C TRP A 434 -24.70 13.16 11.23
N LEU A 435 -23.85 13.35 12.25
CA LEU A 435 -22.96 12.31 12.73
C LEU A 435 -23.76 11.28 13.56
N PRO A 436 -23.61 9.96 13.32
CA PRO A 436 -24.32 8.93 14.09
C PRO A 436 -23.95 9.03 15.57
N TRP A 437 -24.96 9.00 16.45
CA TRP A 437 -24.78 9.29 17.88
C TRP A 437 -23.72 8.40 18.54
N ALA A 438 -23.72 7.11 18.19
CA ALA A 438 -22.76 6.15 18.69
C ALA A 438 -21.29 6.47 18.35
N PHE A 439 -21.02 7.13 17.23
CA PHE A 439 -19.65 7.39 16.75
C PHE A 439 -19.18 8.83 17.02
N GLN A 440 -19.95 9.60 17.81
CA GLN A 440 -19.59 10.98 18.13
C GLN A 440 -18.32 11.07 18.98
N HIS A 441 -18.14 10.15 19.93
CA HIS A 441 -17.00 10.18 20.86
C HIS A 441 -15.65 9.87 20.20
N VAL A 442 -15.64 9.16 19.07
CA VAL A 442 -14.42 8.82 18.31
C VAL A 442 -14.11 9.81 17.20
N SER A 443 -15.01 10.76 16.92
CA SER A 443 -14.88 11.69 15.81
C SER A 443 -14.42 13.05 16.32
N TYR A 444 -13.17 13.41 16.00
CA TYR A 444 -12.59 14.69 16.37
C TYR A 444 -12.77 15.69 15.23
N LEU A 445 -13.41 16.81 15.52
CA LEU A 445 -13.42 17.98 14.63
C LEU A 445 -12.31 18.91 15.10
N VAL A 446 -11.41 19.32 14.21
CA VAL A 446 -10.45 20.37 14.58
C VAL A 446 -11.07 21.72 14.27
N GLY A 447 -11.40 22.46 15.33
CA GLY A 447 -11.89 23.84 15.26
C GLY A 447 -10.80 24.86 15.64
N PRO A 448 -10.92 26.12 15.20
CA PRO A 448 -10.06 27.18 15.69
C PRO A 448 -10.24 27.35 17.20
N PRO A 449 -9.17 27.67 17.95
CA PRO A 449 -9.31 28.01 19.36
C PRO A 449 -10.17 29.27 19.49
N LYS A 450 -11.28 29.17 20.24
CA LYS A 450 -12.16 30.30 20.54
C LYS A 450 -11.66 31.04 21.78
N THR A 451 -11.88 32.35 21.88
CA THR A 451 -11.64 33.07 23.14
C THR A 451 -12.77 32.81 24.14
N PRO A 452 -12.56 32.98 25.46
CA PRO A 452 -13.64 32.84 26.45
C PRO A 452 -14.84 33.76 26.16
N GLU A 453 -14.57 34.96 25.64
CA GLU A 453 -15.61 35.92 25.23
C GLU A 453 -16.39 35.42 24.01
N GLN A 454 -15.72 34.84 23.01
CA GLN A 454 -16.37 34.22 21.86
C GLN A 454 -17.24 33.03 22.29
N LEU A 455 -16.78 32.20 23.23
CA LEU A 455 -17.59 31.11 23.79
C LEU A 455 -18.81 31.63 24.55
N ALA A 456 -18.66 32.69 25.34
CA ALA A 456 -19.76 33.29 26.07
C ALA A 456 -20.80 33.89 25.12
N LYS A 457 -20.35 34.61 24.08
CA LYS A 457 -21.21 35.18 23.04
C LYS A 457 -21.88 34.08 22.21
N GLU A 458 -21.16 33.05 21.82
CA GLU A 458 -21.73 31.91 21.10
C GLU A 458 -22.77 31.16 21.94
N LYS A 459 -22.54 31.04 23.25
CA LYS A 459 -23.53 30.49 24.18
C LYS A 459 -24.78 31.37 24.24
N GLU A 460 -24.63 32.69 24.36
CA GLU A 460 -25.73 33.65 24.33
C GLU A 460 -26.49 33.62 23.00
N ASP A 461 -25.78 33.65 21.87
CA ASP A 461 -26.34 33.56 20.53
C ASP A 461 -27.06 32.22 20.31
N ARG A 462 -26.62 31.12 20.94
CA ARG A 462 -27.32 29.82 20.90
C ARG A 462 -28.59 29.82 21.75
N GLU A 463 -28.51 30.32 22.98
CA GLU A 463 -29.66 30.46 23.88
C GLU A 463 -30.72 31.39 23.28
N GLY A 464 -30.30 32.43 22.55
CA GLY A 464 -31.15 33.34 21.80
C GLY A 464 -31.60 32.84 20.42
N GLY A 465 -31.13 31.66 19.96
CA GLY A 465 -31.45 31.11 18.64
C GLY A 465 -30.84 31.87 17.44
N GLY A 466 -29.86 32.75 17.69
CA GLY A 466 -29.08 33.45 16.68
C GLY A 466 -28.15 32.56 15.86
N ILE A 467 -27.62 31.48 16.46
CA ILE A 467 -26.85 30.45 15.74
C ILE A 467 -27.79 29.29 15.39
N ARG A 468 -28.45 29.40 14.23
CA ARG A 468 -29.42 28.40 13.75
C ARG A 468 -28.81 27.29 12.89
N GLU A 469 -27.67 27.55 12.25
CA GLU A 469 -27.05 26.63 11.29
C GLU A 469 -25.74 26.05 11.84
N ASP A 470 -25.72 24.72 12.01
CA ASP A 470 -24.50 23.95 12.26
C ASP A 470 -23.53 24.19 11.07
N PRO A 471 -22.30 24.66 11.30
CA PRO A 471 -21.35 24.96 10.22
C PRO A 471 -21.06 23.74 9.35
N LEU A 472 -21.35 22.53 9.83
CA LEU A 472 -21.18 21.25 9.16
C LEU A 472 -22.51 20.61 8.73
N MET A 473 -23.59 21.38 8.62
CA MET A 473 -24.89 20.84 8.17
C MET A 473 -24.87 20.40 6.70
N LYS A 474 -24.09 21.08 5.84
CA LYS A 474 -24.03 20.86 4.38
C LYS A 474 -22.96 19.83 3.98
N VAL A 475 -22.95 18.69 4.64
CA VAL A 475 -22.00 17.60 4.37
C VAL A 475 -22.59 16.64 3.32
N ASP A 476 -21.73 16.09 2.46
CA ASP A 476 -22.17 15.07 1.50
C ASP A 476 -22.59 13.79 2.24
N MET A 477 -23.89 13.49 2.21
CA MET A 477 -24.47 12.32 2.88
C MET A 477 -24.51 11.07 1.98
N THR A 478 -23.91 11.11 0.80
CA THR A 478 -23.81 9.94 -0.10
C THR A 478 -23.22 8.70 0.60
N PRO A 479 -22.17 8.80 1.44
CA PRO A 479 -21.67 7.65 2.21
C PRO A 479 -22.74 6.97 3.08
N TRP A 480 -23.56 7.76 3.80
CA TRP A 480 -24.67 7.23 4.59
C TRP A 480 -25.66 6.44 3.74
N TRP A 481 -25.95 6.93 2.53
CA TRP A 481 -26.90 6.27 1.64
C TRP A 481 -26.42 4.89 1.20
N TYR A 482 -25.12 4.75 0.93
CA TYR A 482 -24.51 3.44 0.65
C TYR A 482 -24.55 2.52 1.86
N VAL A 483 -24.19 3.01 3.05
CA VAL A 483 -24.28 2.21 4.29
C VAL A 483 -25.72 1.76 4.54
N ARG A 484 -26.69 2.66 4.39
CA ARG A 484 -28.12 2.35 4.50
C ARG A 484 -28.54 1.28 3.51
N ALA A 485 -28.13 1.39 2.25
CA ALA A 485 -28.45 0.41 1.23
C ALA A 485 -27.91 -0.99 1.59
N VAL A 486 -26.64 -1.09 2.02
CA VAL A 486 -26.06 -2.37 2.44
C VAL A 486 -26.79 -2.95 3.66
N ILE A 487 -27.15 -2.13 4.66
CA ILE A 487 -27.95 -2.59 5.81
C ILE A 487 -29.33 -3.13 5.35
N LEU A 488 -30.00 -2.46 4.41
CA LEU A 488 -31.28 -2.91 3.87
C LEU A 488 -31.15 -4.23 3.08
N PHE A 489 -30.09 -4.39 2.30
CA PHE A 489 -29.80 -5.65 1.61
C PHE A 489 -29.48 -6.79 2.60
N THR A 490 -28.75 -6.49 3.68
CA THR A 490 -28.53 -7.44 4.77
C THR A 490 -29.84 -7.89 5.40
N LEU A 491 -30.74 -6.93 5.71
CA LEU A 491 -32.07 -7.22 6.24
C LEU A 491 -32.89 -8.11 5.29
N LEU A 492 -32.88 -7.78 3.99
CA LEU A 492 -33.55 -8.58 2.97
C LEU A 492 -32.99 -10.01 2.91
N GLY A 493 -31.66 -10.17 2.96
CA GLY A 493 -31.02 -11.49 3.01
C GLY A 493 -31.47 -12.33 4.21
N TRP A 494 -31.59 -11.72 5.40
CA TRP A 494 -32.14 -12.41 6.57
C TRP A 494 -33.61 -12.79 6.42
N VAL A 495 -34.44 -11.93 5.80
CA VAL A 495 -35.86 -12.23 5.52
C VAL A 495 -35.99 -13.38 4.51
N ILE A 496 -35.11 -13.45 3.51
CA ILE A 496 -35.06 -14.56 2.55
C ILE A 496 -34.71 -15.87 3.27
N LEU A 497 -33.69 -15.87 4.13
CA LEU A 497 -33.32 -17.05 4.92
C LEU A 497 -34.45 -17.47 5.87
N LEU A 498 -35.11 -16.51 6.53
CA LEU A 498 -36.27 -16.78 7.40
C LEU A 498 -37.40 -17.45 6.62
N THR A 499 -37.74 -16.88 5.45
CA THR A 499 -38.83 -17.40 4.60
C THR A 499 -38.48 -18.80 4.09
N GLY A 500 -37.26 -19.00 3.60
CA GLY A 500 -36.76 -20.32 3.20
C GLY A 500 -36.87 -21.34 4.34
N ARG A 501 -36.50 -20.94 5.56
CA ARG A 501 -36.59 -21.82 6.73
C ARG A 501 -38.03 -22.15 7.12
N ILE A 502 -38.95 -21.19 7.07
CA ILE A 502 -40.37 -21.43 7.32
C ILE A 502 -40.93 -22.44 6.30
N VAL A 503 -40.57 -22.28 5.02
CA VAL A 503 -41.02 -23.21 3.96
C VAL A 503 -40.44 -24.62 4.18
N GLU A 504 -39.16 -24.75 4.54
CA GLU A 504 -38.56 -26.03 4.92
C GLU A 504 -39.28 -26.69 6.12
N CYS A 505 -39.71 -25.90 7.11
CA CYS A 505 -40.48 -26.43 8.24
C CYS A 505 -41.86 -26.95 7.82
N VAL A 506 -42.52 -26.32 6.84
CA VAL A 506 -43.87 -26.71 6.37
C VAL A 506 -43.81 -27.89 5.38
N MET A 507 -42.86 -27.87 4.44
CA MET A 507 -42.77 -28.85 3.34
C MET A 507 -41.90 -30.08 3.68
N GLY A 508 -41.30 -30.10 4.87
CA GLY A 508 -40.20 -31.00 5.22
C GLY A 508 -38.88 -30.54 4.60
N GLU A 509 -37.79 -31.25 4.87
CA GLU A 509 -36.43 -30.95 4.37
C GLU A 509 -36.25 -31.20 2.86
N ARG A 510 -37.23 -30.74 2.07
CA ARG A 510 -37.18 -30.66 0.61
C ARG A 510 -36.60 -29.31 0.28
N MET A 511 -35.28 -29.30 0.17
CA MET A 511 -34.43 -28.13 0.00
C MET A 511 -34.98 -27.14 -1.05
N LEU A 512 -35.46 -25.97 -0.60
CA LEU A 512 -35.67 -24.81 -1.48
C LEU A 512 -34.33 -24.23 -1.96
N VAL A 513 -33.25 -24.59 -1.25
CA VAL A 513 -31.85 -24.24 -1.51
C VAL A 513 -31.02 -25.54 -1.58
N SER A 514 -31.31 -26.44 -2.51
CA SER A 514 -30.40 -27.58 -2.74
C SER A 514 -29.18 -27.07 -3.48
N ASN A 515 -28.00 -27.23 -2.89
CA ASN A 515 -26.76 -27.10 -3.66
C ASN A 515 -26.81 -28.12 -4.81
N PRO A 516 -26.82 -27.70 -6.09
CA PRO A 516 -26.91 -28.63 -7.22
C PRO A 516 -25.73 -29.62 -7.28
N GLY A 517 -24.65 -29.37 -6.52
CA GLY A 517 -23.49 -30.26 -6.39
C GLY A 517 -23.51 -31.24 -5.21
N ALA A 518 -24.58 -31.31 -4.40
CA ALA A 518 -24.63 -32.28 -3.31
C ALA A 518 -24.83 -33.70 -3.87
N PRO A 519 -23.96 -34.67 -3.54
CA PRO A 519 -24.06 -36.02 -4.07
C PRO A 519 -25.38 -36.69 -3.67
N PRO A 520 -25.92 -37.63 -4.48
CA PRO A 520 -27.29 -38.15 -4.35
C PRO A 520 -27.65 -38.70 -2.95
N TRP A 521 -26.66 -39.12 -2.16
CA TRP A 521 -26.83 -39.70 -0.82
C TRP A 521 -27.14 -38.72 0.31
N SER A 522 -26.95 -37.41 0.12
CA SER A 522 -27.38 -36.40 1.09
C SER A 522 -28.85 -36.00 0.94
N ARG A 523 -29.59 -36.65 0.03
CA ARG A 523 -31.02 -36.39 -0.18
C ARG A 523 -31.81 -37.21 0.83
N ALA A 524 -32.66 -36.54 1.62
CA ALA A 524 -33.45 -37.10 2.73
C ALA A 524 -34.34 -38.33 2.39
N GLY A 525 -34.41 -38.75 1.13
CA GLY A 525 -35.07 -39.99 0.71
C GLY A 525 -34.22 -41.27 0.83
N GLN A 526 -32.89 -41.18 1.00
CA GLN A 526 -32.02 -42.37 1.13
C GLN A 526 -31.70 -42.79 2.58
N TRP A 527 -32.16 -42.02 3.57
CA TRP A 527 -31.96 -42.32 4.99
C TRP A 527 -32.96 -43.33 5.58
N ALA A 528 -34.00 -43.72 4.84
CA ALA A 528 -35.02 -44.67 5.31
C ALA A 528 -34.53 -46.13 5.48
N GLY A 529 -33.21 -46.37 5.45
CA GLY A 529 -32.60 -47.69 5.67
C GLY A 529 -31.26 -47.65 6.42
N TRP A 530 -30.84 -46.49 6.96
CA TRP A 530 -29.65 -46.39 7.80
C TRP A 530 -30.07 -46.42 9.27
N GLU A 531 -29.58 -47.38 10.06
CA GLU A 531 -29.84 -47.41 11.50
C GLU A 531 -29.26 -46.16 12.17
N SER A 532 -30.11 -45.42 12.89
CA SER A 532 -29.71 -44.28 13.72
C SER A 532 -28.99 -44.78 14.97
N GLY A 533 -27.67 -44.95 14.88
CA GLY A 533 -26.78 -45.22 16.01
C GLY A 533 -25.54 -44.31 15.97
N PRO A 534 -24.85 -44.10 17.11
CA PRO A 534 -23.66 -43.26 17.16
C PRO A 534 -22.55 -43.88 16.30
N ILE A 535 -22.28 -43.26 15.15
CA ILE A 535 -21.21 -43.67 14.25
C ILE A 535 -19.88 -43.32 14.93
N THR A 536 -19.26 -44.33 15.54
CA THR A 536 -17.92 -44.20 16.13
C THR A 536 -16.86 -44.10 15.02
N SER A 537 -15.78 -43.35 15.26
CA SER A 537 -14.69 -43.13 14.30
C SER A 537 -14.04 -44.43 13.77
N LYS A 538 -14.17 -45.55 14.50
CA LYS A 538 -13.73 -46.88 14.05
C LYS A 538 -14.56 -47.45 12.90
N HIS A 539 -15.83 -47.10 12.78
CA HIS A 539 -16.67 -47.56 11.67
C HIS A 539 -16.30 -46.92 10.33
N TYR A 540 -15.60 -45.78 10.32
CA TYR A 540 -15.22 -45.12 9.06
C TYR A 540 -13.85 -45.54 8.52
N ALA A 541 -12.93 -45.99 9.37
CA ALA A 541 -11.70 -46.64 8.90
C ALA A 541 -11.96 -48.02 8.27
N HIS A 542 -13.14 -48.60 8.55
CA HIS A 542 -13.63 -49.83 7.95
C HIS A 542 -15.14 -49.71 7.66
N VAL A 543 -15.56 -48.85 6.71
CA VAL A 543 -16.92 -48.98 6.17
C VAL A 543 -16.91 -50.13 5.17
N THR A 544 -17.11 -51.35 5.67
CA THR A 544 -17.81 -52.37 4.90
C THR A 544 -19.26 -51.91 4.77
N PRO A 545 -19.78 -51.62 3.56
CA PRO A 545 -21.21 -51.48 3.38
C PRO A 545 -21.86 -52.84 3.67
N MET A 546 -23.00 -52.87 4.35
CA MET A 546 -23.76 -54.13 4.43
C MET A 546 -24.09 -54.65 3.03
N ARG A 547 -23.99 -55.98 2.88
CA ARG A 547 -24.36 -56.75 1.68
C ARG A 547 -25.71 -56.28 1.14
N GLY A 548 -25.73 -55.58 0.00
CA GLY A 548 -26.97 -55.33 -0.75
C GLY A 548 -27.10 -54.03 -1.54
N HIS A 549 -26.18 -53.05 -1.43
CA HIS A 549 -26.42 -51.72 -2.03
C HIS A 549 -25.44 -51.25 -3.12
N PHE A 550 -24.36 -51.97 -3.36
CA PHE A 550 -23.62 -51.93 -4.62
C PHE A 550 -23.34 -53.36 -5.07
N GLY A 551 -23.39 -53.62 -6.38
CA GLY A 551 -23.00 -54.91 -6.92
C GLY A 551 -21.54 -55.19 -6.55
N TRP A 552 -21.32 -56.09 -5.61
CA TRP A 552 -20.01 -56.64 -5.26
C TRP A 552 -19.90 -58.02 -5.92
N GLN A 553 -18.70 -58.40 -6.34
CA GLN A 553 -18.43 -59.75 -6.83
C GLN A 553 -17.16 -60.28 -6.18
N GLN A 554 -17.12 -61.57 -5.87
CA GLN A 554 -15.89 -62.22 -5.43
C GLN A 554 -14.90 -62.25 -6.60
N GLY A 555 -13.80 -61.54 -6.46
CA GLY A 555 -12.67 -61.60 -7.38
C GLY A 555 -11.44 -62.18 -6.70
N TRP A 556 -10.36 -62.34 -7.46
CA TRP A 556 -9.07 -62.81 -6.94
C TRP A 556 -8.13 -61.61 -6.81
N GLY A 557 -7.73 -61.30 -5.57
CA GLY A 557 -6.65 -60.37 -5.26
C GLY A 557 -5.34 -61.11 -4.98
N PRO A 558 -4.23 -60.40 -4.74
CA PRO A 558 -2.90 -61.00 -4.51
C PRO A 558 -2.82 -61.93 -3.28
N GLN A 559 -3.84 -61.93 -2.43
CA GLN A 559 -3.97 -62.80 -1.26
C GLN A 559 -5.09 -63.87 -1.39
N GLY A 560 -5.64 -64.08 -2.59
CA GLY A 560 -6.69 -65.06 -2.85
C GLY A 560 -8.06 -64.45 -3.16
N ARG A 561 -9.15 -65.19 -2.90
CA ARG A 561 -10.53 -64.68 -3.09
C ARG A 561 -10.80 -63.51 -2.14
N GLN A 562 -10.88 -62.31 -2.68
CA GLN A 562 -11.25 -61.09 -1.97
C GLN A 562 -12.46 -60.44 -2.63
N GLU A 563 -13.20 -59.65 -1.86
CA GLU A 563 -14.36 -58.91 -2.33
C GLU A 563 -13.85 -57.65 -3.04
N ILE A 564 -14.03 -57.57 -4.37
CA ILE A 564 -13.54 -56.43 -5.16
C ILE A 564 -14.67 -55.43 -5.34
N TRP A 565 -14.42 -54.17 -4.98
CA TRP A 565 -15.42 -53.09 -5.06
C TRP A 565 -15.18 -52.21 -6.29
N ALA A 566 -16.22 -51.49 -6.72
CA ALA A 566 -16.11 -50.61 -7.88
C ALA A 566 -15.04 -49.51 -7.70
N SER A 567 -14.78 -49.05 -6.47
CA SER A 567 -13.69 -48.13 -6.15
C SER A 567 -12.31 -48.69 -6.49
N ASP A 568 -12.13 -50.01 -6.39
CA ASP A 568 -10.88 -50.71 -6.70
C ASP A 568 -10.70 -50.84 -8.22
N MET A 569 -11.80 -50.88 -8.98
CA MET A 569 -11.80 -50.86 -10.46
C MET A 569 -11.52 -49.48 -11.06
N PHE A 570 -11.75 -48.38 -10.33
CA PHE A 570 -11.63 -47.01 -10.86
C PHE A 570 -10.33 -46.28 -10.46
N GLY A 571 -9.40 -46.96 -9.79
CA GLY A 571 -8.00 -46.52 -9.69
C GLY A 571 -7.76 -45.23 -8.91
N PHE A 572 -8.38 -45.07 -7.73
CA PHE A 572 -8.16 -43.89 -6.88
C PHE A 572 -6.93 -43.95 -5.96
N HIS A 573 -6.07 -44.98 -6.03
CA HIS A 573 -4.82 -44.98 -5.26
C HIS A 573 -3.65 -45.75 -5.92
N PRO A 574 -2.96 -45.21 -6.94
CA PRO A 574 -1.64 -45.72 -7.33
C PRO A 574 -0.52 -45.23 -6.39
N GLU A 575 -0.70 -44.04 -5.78
CA GLU A 575 0.37 -43.39 -4.98
C GLU A 575 0.49 -43.94 -3.56
N ALA A 576 -0.56 -44.58 -3.03
CA ALA A 576 -0.52 -45.23 -1.72
C ALA A 576 0.12 -46.62 -1.78
N ASP A 577 -0.06 -47.35 -2.89
CA ASP A 577 0.51 -48.69 -3.08
C ASP A 577 2.01 -48.67 -3.36
N ALA A 578 2.54 -47.59 -3.92
CA ALA A 578 3.99 -47.38 -4.07
C ALA A 578 4.73 -47.26 -2.71
N HIS A 579 4.01 -46.96 -1.62
CA HIS A 579 4.59 -46.82 -0.29
C HIS A 579 4.77 -48.16 0.46
N TRP A 580 4.19 -49.25 -0.07
CA TRP A 580 4.23 -50.59 0.52
C TRP A 580 5.06 -51.60 -0.29
N HIS A 581 5.89 -51.11 -1.23
CA HIS A 581 6.76 -51.98 -2.00
C HIS A 581 7.90 -52.50 -1.12
N GLU A 582 7.77 -53.73 -0.63
CA GLU A 582 8.91 -54.48 -0.07
C GLU A 582 9.76 -55.02 -1.23
N ASP A 583 11.09 -55.03 -1.06
CA ASP A 583 12.07 -55.38 -2.10
C ASP A 583 11.99 -56.83 -2.62
N PHE A 584 11.13 -57.68 -2.04
CA PHE A 584 11.00 -59.11 -2.38
C PHE A 584 9.56 -59.57 -2.69
N GLY A 585 8.67 -58.66 -3.09
CA GLY A 585 7.35 -59.03 -3.64
C GLY A 585 7.42 -59.51 -5.10
N PRO A 586 6.49 -60.37 -5.57
CA PRO A 586 6.47 -60.80 -6.97
C PRO A 586 6.24 -59.61 -7.91
N GLU A 587 6.92 -59.60 -9.06
CA GLU A 587 6.78 -58.54 -10.07
C GLU A 587 5.31 -58.37 -10.48
N PRO A 588 4.79 -57.12 -10.54
CA PRO A 588 3.41 -56.88 -10.94
C PRO A 588 3.22 -57.31 -12.39
N LEU A 589 2.29 -58.24 -12.63
CA LEU A 589 1.85 -58.61 -13.97
C LEU A 589 1.24 -57.38 -14.65
N GLU A 590 1.76 -57.02 -15.84
CA GLU A 590 1.16 -56.02 -16.71
C GLU A 590 -0.32 -56.36 -16.99
N GLY A 591 -1.22 -55.43 -16.63
CA GLY A 591 -2.57 -55.38 -17.20
C GLY A 591 -3.73 -55.81 -16.30
N ALA A 592 -4.02 -55.07 -15.22
CA ALA A 592 -5.30 -55.17 -14.51
C ALA A 592 -6.41 -54.26 -15.08
N ALA A 593 -6.10 -53.39 -16.05
CA ALA A 593 -7.07 -52.56 -16.74
C ALA A 593 -7.02 -52.78 -18.25
N GLY A 594 -7.37 -54.00 -18.69
CA GLY A 594 -7.64 -54.27 -20.10
C GLY A 594 -8.89 -53.49 -20.56
N HIS A 595 -8.78 -52.82 -21.72
CA HIS A 595 -9.87 -52.10 -22.36
C HIS A 595 -11.05 -53.03 -22.73
N GLY A 596 -12.04 -53.15 -21.85
CA GLY A 596 -13.35 -53.72 -22.17
C GLY A 596 -14.32 -52.64 -22.68
N LYS A 597 -14.97 -52.87 -23.83
CA LYS A 597 -16.13 -52.05 -24.25
C LYS A 597 -17.26 -52.24 -23.24
N ASN A 598 -17.79 -51.12 -22.73
CA ASN A 598 -18.81 -51.10 -21.70
C ASN A 598 -20.15 -51.66 -22.24
N SER A 599 -20.50 -52.90 -21.87
CA SER A 599 -21.74 -53.59 -22.27
C SER A 599 -22.85 -53.54 -21.20
N TRP A 600 -22.87 -52.49 -20.38
CA TRP A 600 -23.74 -52.38 -19.21
C TRP A 600 -25.25 -52.49 -19.51
N ALA A 601 -25.67 -52.18 -20.73
CA ALA A 601 -27.07 -52.27 -21.14
C ALA A 601 -27.59 -53.70 -21.36
N ALA A 602 -26.72 -54.72 -21.45
CA ALA A 602 -27.10 -56.07 -21.86
C ALA A 602 -27.16 -57.10 -20.71
N ASN A 603 -26.87 -56.71 -19.46
CA ASN A 603 -26.81 -57.62 -18.30
C ASN A 603 -25.91 -58.86 -18.48
N VAL A 604 -24.95 -58.81 -19.41
CA VAL A 604 -23.91 -59.85 -19.58
C VAL A 604 -22.59 -59.14 -19.85
N ILE A 605 -21.65 -59.27 -18.92
CA ILE A 605 -20.24 -58.91 -19.14
C ILE A 605 -19.48 -60.23 -19.23
N LYS A 606 -19.07 -60.61 -20.45
CA LYS A 606 -18.14 -61.72 -20.65
C LYS A 606 -16.73 -61.18 -20.42
N TYR A 607 -16.13 -61.50 -19.28
CA TYR A 607 -14.68 -61.41 -19.12
C TYR A 607 -14.04 -62.71 -19.64
N GLY A 608 -12.85 -62.59 -20.22
CA GLY A 608 -12.16 -63.62 -21.00
C GLY A 608 -12.27 -65.03 -20.42
N GLU A 609 -13.10 -65.85 -21.06
CA GLU A 609 -12.80 -67.27 -21.17
C GLU A 609 -11.59 -67.38 -22.09
N ARG A 610 -10.50 -67.93 -21.56
CA ARG A 610 -9.43 -68.48 -22.38
C ARG A 610 -10.04 -69.64 -23.16
N HIS A 611 -10.45 -69.38 -24.40
CA HIS A 611 -10.84 -70.46 -25.31
C HIS A 611 -9.56 -71.22 -25.64
N GLU A 612 -9.34 -72.36 -24.98
CA GLU A 612 -8.26 -73.32 -25.24
C GLU A 612 -8.51 -74.16 -26.51
N GLU A 613 -9.32 -73.70 -27.44
CA GLU A 613 -9.62 -74.46 -28.65
C GLU A 613 -9.54 -73.57 -29.89
N SER A 614 -8.47 -73.84 -30.67
CA SER A 614 -8.24 -73.61 -32.11
C SER A 614 -6.95 -72.85 -32.43
N ASP A 615 -5.82 -73.42 -32.01
CA ASP A 615 -4.64 -73.41 -32.89
C ASP A 615 -4.98 -74.26 -34.12
N GLU A 616 -5.17 -73.61 -35.27
CA GLU A 616 -4.84 -74.09 -36.63
C GLU A 616 -5.67 -73.32 -37.69
N HIS A 617 -5.32 -72.07 -37.99
CA HIS A 617 -5.21 -71.55 -39.38
C HIS A 617 -5.03 -70.03 -39.44
N TYR A 618 -4.11 -69.62 -40.32
CA TYR A 618 -3.69 -68.24 -40.68
C TYR A 618 -2.85 -67.55 -39.59
N GLY A 619 -1.54 -67.32 -39.72
CA GLY A 619 -0.77 -67.01 -40.93
C GLY A 619 -0.61 -65.50 -41.13
N GLU A 620 -0.21 -64.74 -40.09
CA GLU A 620 0.79 -63.65 -40.13
C GLU A 620 0.87 -62.94 -38.75
N PRO A 621 2.08 -62.67 -38.22
CA PRO A 621 2.24 -61.91 -36.97
C PRO A 621 1.96 -60.42 -37.23
N VAL A 622 0.80 -59.95 -36.80
CA VAL A 622 0.50 -58.50 -36.74
C VAL A 622 1.40 -57.88 -35.69
N LYS A 623 2.48 -57.23 -36.12
CA LYS A 623 3.24 -56.29 -35.30
C LYS A 623 2.33 -55.10 -34.98
N HIS A 624 1.79 -55.04 -33.77
CA HIS A 624 1.19 -53.83 -33.26
C HIS A 624 2.30 -52.78 -33.08
N SER A 625 2.40 -51.81 -34.00
CA SER A 625 3.24 -50.63 -33.78
C SER A 625 2.60 -49.79 -32.69
N PHE A 626 3.39 -49.46 -31.68
CA PHE A 626 2.95 -48.70 -30.51
C PHE A 626 2.67 -47.22 -30.82
N ASP A 627 2.94 -46.77 -32.06
CA ASP A 627 2.91 -45.36 -32.46
C ASP A 627 1.55 -44.86 -32.97
N GLU A 628 0.61 -45.73 -33.38
CA GLU A 628 -0.56 -45.27 -34.15
C GLU A 628 -1.87 -45.10 -33.35
N ASN A 629 -1.96 -45.55 -32.10
CA ASN A 629 -3.20 -45.39 -31.32
C ASN A 629 -2.95 -44.83 -29.90
N GLY A 630 -3.12 -43.52 -29.76
CA GLY A 630 -3.55 -42.92 -28.50
C GLY A 630 -2.47 -42.57 -27.47
N GLY A 631 -1.23 -42.33 -27.91
CA GLY A 631 -0.17 -41.79 -27.04
C GLY A 631 -0.64 -40.54 -26.28
N HIS A 632 -0.33 -40.51 -24.98
CA HIS A 632 -0.66 -39.44 -24.05
C HIS A 632 -0.53 -38.05 -24.68
N ARG A 633 -1.64 -37.30 -24.68
CA ARG A 633 -1.79 -35.96 -25.27
C ARG A 633 -0.89 -34.85 -24.66
N ARG A 634 0.15 -35.21 -23.90
CA ARG A 634 1.09 -34.29 -23.23
C ARG A 634 2.49 -34.26 -23.83
N LEU A 635 2.79 -35.08 -24.83
CA LEU A 635 4.07 -35.07 -25.53
C LEU A 635 3.84 -34.96 -27.04
N ARG A 636 3.42 -33.77 -27.50
CA ARG A 636 3.57 -33.37 -28.91
C ARG A 636 4.64 -32.29 -29.00
N ASP A 637 5.29 -32.22 -30.15
CA ASP A 637 6.35 -31.28 -30.51
C ASP A 637 6.08 -29.87 -30.00
N VAL A 638 7.08 -29.33 -29.29
CA VAL A 638 7.01 -28.07 -28.57
C VAL A 638 6.87 -26.91 -29.54
N VAL A 639 5.69 -26.29 -29.55
CA VAL A 639 5.43 -25.08 -30.37
C VAL A 639 6.23 -23.93 -29.77
N SER A 640 7.00 -23.21 -30.60
CA SER A 640 7.78 -22.05 -30.15
C SER A 640 6.88 -20.98 -29.52
N GLY A 641 7.19 -20.52 -28.30
CA GLY A 641 6.43 -19.48 -27.61
C GLY A 641 5.51 -19.97 -26.49
N GLU A 642 5.66 -21.21 -26.03
CA GLU A 642 4.94 -21.71 -24.86
C GLU A 642 5.31 -20.95 -23.58
N VAL A 643 4.28 -20.51 -22.86
CA VAL A 643 4.40 -19.98 -21.51
C VAL A 643 4.31 -21.15 -20.54
N ARG A 644 5.38 -21.42 -19.78
CA ARG A 644 5.43 -22.55 -18.85
C ARG A 644 5.31 -22.08 -17.39
N PRO A 645 4.52 -22.76 -16.55
CA PRO A 645 4.52 -22.47 -15.12
C PRO A 645 5.90 -22.77 -14.54
N VAL A 646 6.42 -21.82 -13.75
CA VAL A 646 7.69 -21.99 -13.04
C VAL A 646 7.44 -22.53 -11.64
N VAL A 647 8.22 -23.53 -11.23
CA VAL A 647 8.09 -24.16 -9.90
C VAL A 647 9.28 -23.75 -9.03
N PRO A 648 9.06 -23.13 -7.85
CA PRO A 648 10.15 -22.76 -6.96
C PRO A 648 10.82 -24.01 -6.38
N ALA A 649 12.14 -24.10 -6.53
CA ALA A 649 12.96 -25.07 -5.83
C ALA A 649 13.10 -24.64 -4.36
N ALA A 650 12.90 -25.58 -3.44
CA ALA A 650 12.97 -25.34 -2.00
C ALA A 650 14.44 -25.28 -1.54
N VAL A 651 15.10 -24.15 -1.80
CA VAL A 651 16.50 -23.90 -1.45
C VAL A 651 16.61 -22.95 -0.26
N GLN A 652 17.35 -23.36 0.77
CA GLN A 652 17.76 -22.46 1.84
C GLN A 652 19.11 -21.83 1.47
N TRP A 653 19.12 -20.53 1.23
CA TRP A 653 20.32 -19.76 0.89
C TRP A 653 21.16 -19.40 2.13
N PRO A 654 22.49 -19.36 2.02
CA PRO A 654 23.35 -18.74 3.02
C PRO A 654 22.98 -17.27 3.25
N ALA A 655 23.11 -16.80 4.49
CA ALA A 655 22.86 -15.41 4.82
C ALA A 655 23.79 -14.49 4.01
N MET A 656 23.25 -13.36 3.53
CA MET A 656 23.97 -12.33 2.76
C MET A 656 24.45 -12.74 1.36
N LEU A 657 24.10 -13.93 0.86
CA LEU A 657 24.44 -14.31 -0.51
C LEU A 657 23.41 -13.75 -1.49
N GLU A 658 23.89 -12.91 -2.42
CA GLU A 658 23.08 -12.34 -3.50
C GLU A 658 23.55 -12.85 -4.87
N PRO A 659 23.21 -14.09 -5.28
CA PRO A 659 23.73 -14.66 -6.52
C PRO A 659 23.22 -13.92 -7.76
N ASP A 660 24.11 -13.80 -8.75
CA ASP A 660 23.83 -13.19 -10.05
C ASP A 660 23.86 -14.24 -11.18
N PHE A 661 24.76 -15.23 -11.07
CA PHE A 661 25.03 -16.22 -12.10
C PHE A 661 24.69 -17.64 -11.63
N LEU A 662 24.25 -18.49 -12.55
CA LEU A 662 24.04 -19.92 -12.35
C LEU A 662 24.93 -20.73 -13.29
N ALA A 663 25.50 -21.80 -12.78
CA ALA A 663 26.11 -22.86 -13.58
C ALA A 663 25.55 -24.21 -13.14
N CYS A 664 25.03 -24.97 -14.11
CA CYS A 664 24.45 -26.29 -13.89
C CYS A 664 25.47 -27.35 -14.29
N SER A 665 25.78 -28.26 -13.38
CA SER A 665 26.64 -29.41 -13.68
C SER A 665 25.85 -30.46 -14.47
N ALA A 666 26.42 -30.90 -15.59
CA ALA A 666 25.83 -31.95 -16.41
C ALA A 666 25.95 -33.36 -15.78
N LYS A 667 26.90 -33.56 -14.84
CA LYS A 667 27.22 -34.89 -14.31
C LYS A 667 26.33 -35.31 -13.13
N ASP A 668 26.10 -34.39 -12.21
CA ASP A 668 25.48 -34.67 -10.90
C ASP A 668 24.23 -33.82 -10.63
N GLY A 669 23.80 -32.98 -11.59
CA GLY A 669 22.62 -32.12 -11.45
C GLY A 669 22.77 -31.05 -10.35
N THR A 670 23.97 -30.85 -9.81
CA THR A 670 24.26 -29.77 -8.87
C THR A 670 24.24 -28.42 -9.59
N VAL A 671 23.86 -27.37 -8.86
CA VAL A 671 23.81 -26.02 -9.41
C VAL A 671 24.66 -25.10 -8.53
N ALA A 672 25.64 -24.44 -9.13
CA ALA A 672 26.39 -23.38 -8.47
C ALA A 672 25.72 -22.03 -8.74
N ALA A 673 25.46 -21.27 -7.67
CA ALA A 673 25.01 -19.90 -7.76
C ALA A 673 26.15 -18.97 -7.31
N VAL A 674 26.57 -18.03 -8.15
CA VAL A 674 27.77 -17.21 -7.95
C VAL A 674 27.42 -15.72 -8.05
N THR A 675 27.96 -14.93 -7.15
CA THR A 675 27.88 -13.46 -7.13
C THR A 675 28.94 -12.85 -8.06
N ALA A 676 28.75 -11.60 -8.47
CA ALA A 676 29.77 -10.88 -9.25
C ALA A 676 31.17 -10.82 -8.59
N ASN A 677 31.24 -10.93 -7.25
CA ASN A 677 32.48 -10.86 -6.45
C ASN A 677 33.16 -12.22 -6.22
N GLY A 678 32.60 -13.33 -6.73
CA GLY A 678 33.19 -14.67 -6.54
C GLY A 678 32.80 -15.39 -5.24
N PHE A 679 31.87 -14.85 -4.45
CA PHE A 679 31.15 -15.64 -3.44
C PHE A 679 30.08 -16.48 -4.13
N GLY A 680 29.83 -17.69 -3.65
CA GLY A 680 28.79 -18.55 -4.23
C GLY A 680 28.20 -19.54 -3.23
N ALA A 681 27.23 -20.32 -3.69
CA ALA A 681 26.74 -21.49 -2.99
C ALA A 681 26.40 -22.63 -3.94
N MET A 682 26.68 -23.86 -3.51
CA MET A 682 26.32 -25.08 -4.22
C MET A 682 24.94 -25.56 -3.75
N VAL A 683 24.02 -25.69 -4.70
CA VAL A 683 22.67 -26.22 -4.47
C VAL A 683 22.68 -27.72 -4.78
N PRO A 684 22.26 -28.59 -3.84
CA PRO A 684 22.28 -30.04 -4.03
C PRO A 684 21.22 -30.50 -5.04
N GLU A 685 21.50 -31.63 -5.71
CA GLU A 685 20.62 -32.23 -6.73
C GLU A 685 19.18 -32.45 -6.23
N VAL A 686 19.01 -32.83 -4.97
CA VAL A 686 17.68 -33.09 -4.37
C VAL A 686 16.77 -31.85 -4.46
N ALA A 687 17.34 -30.65 -4.28
CA ALA A 687 16.60 -29.41 -4.39
C ALA A 687 16.43 -28.97 -5.85
N THR A 688 17.45 -29.14 -6.69
CA THR A 688 17.41 -28.73 -8.11
C THR A 688 16.53 -29.63 -8.97
N SER A 689 16.34 -30.89 -8.57
CA SER A 689 15.42 -31.84 -9.20
C SER A 689 13.98 -31.70 -8.71
N GLY A 690 13.74 -30.93 -7.65
CA GLY A 690 12.44 -30.78 -7.00
C GLY A 690 12.01 -32.00 -6.17
N ARG A 691 12.93 -32.93 -5.87
CA ARG A 691 12.64 -34.12 -5.05
C ARG A 691 12.54 -33.82 -3.55
N GLY A 692 13.10 -32.69 -3.09
CA GLY A 692 13.01 -32.27 -1.70
C GLY A 692 13.59 -30.87 -1.47
N ALA A 693 13.56 -30.42 -0.22
CA ALA A 693 14.24 -29.20 0.18
C ALA A 693 15.76 -29.44 0.36
N GLY A 694 16.58 -28.44 0.11
CA GLY A 694 18.04 -28.52 0.31
C GLY A 694 18.64 -27.22 0.80
N ALA A 695 19.65 -27.31 1.66
CA ALA A 695 20.45 -26.17 2.08
C ALA A 695 21.63 -26.01 1.12
N ALA A 696 21.80 -24.80 0.58
CA ALA A 696 22.93 -24.52 -0.30
C ALA A 696 24.21 -24.28 0.54
N SER A 697 25.30 -24.95 0.18
CA SER A 697 26.59 -24.82 0.89
C SER A 697 27.39 -23.65 0.31
N SER A 698 27.74 -22.69 1.16
CA SER A 698 28.49 -21.50 0.75
C SER A 698 29.93 -21.84 0.34
N PHE A 699 30.44 -21.13 -0.66
CA PHE A 699 31.85 -21.19 -1.03
C PHE A 699 32.41 -19.85 -1.50
N THR A 700 33.74 -19.74 -1.54
CA THR A 700 34.46 -18.56 -2.04
C THR A 700 35.46 -18.96 -3.11
N LEU A 701 35.51 -18.17 -4.19
CA LEU A 701 36.44 -18.32 -5.30
C LEU A 701 37.67 -17.40 -5.09
N GLU A 702 38.76 -17.96 -4.58
CA GLU A 702 39.99 -17.22 -4.29
C GLU A 702 40.78 -16.91 -5.57
N GLY A 703 41.37 -15.72 -5.67
CA GLY A 703 42.14 -15.27 -6.85
C GLY A 703 41.30 -14.69 -7.99
N LEU A 704 39.97 -14.79 -7.92
CA LEU A 704 39.09 -14.27 -8.99
C LEU A 704 39.04 -12.74 -9.04
N LEU A 705 39.07 -12.08 -7.89
CA LEU A 705 39.00 -10.62 -7.78
C LEU A 705 40.17 -9.91 -8.51
N GLU A 706 41.34 -10.56 -8.59
CA GLU A 706 42.51 -10.06 -9.33
C GLU A 706 42.28 -10.06 -10.85
N LEU A 707 41.35 -10.89 -11.33
CA LEU A 707 41.00 -11.04 -12.73
C LEU A 707 39.79 -10.19 -13.14
N GLY A 708 39.07 -9.61 -12.17
CA GLY A 708 37.89 -8.76 -12.40
C GLY A 708 36.57 -9.39 -11.93
N MET A 709 35.47 -8.67 -12.13
CA MET A 709 34.13 -9.08 -11.70
C MET A 709 33.58 -10.18 -12.62
N VAL A 710 32.83 -11.12 -12.07
CA VAL A 710 32.21 -12.21 -12.84
C VAL A 710 31.17 -11.66 -13.82
N ARG A 711 31.24 -12.12 -15.08
CA ARG A 711 30.30 -11.80 -16.17
C ARG A 711 29.56 -13.02 -16.72
N GLY A 712 30.03 -14.20 -16.39
CA GLY A 712 29.28 -15.43 -16.51
C GLY A 712 30.07 -16.63 -16.04
N VAL A 713 29.34 -17.71 -15.75
CA VAL A 713 29.86 -18.94 -15.17
C VAL A 713 29.27 -20.11 -15.95
N SER A 714 30.10 -21.08 -16.25
CA SER A 714 29.72 -22.33 -16.90
C SER A 714 30.46 -23.49 -16.28
N TRP A 715 29.93 -24.69 -16.50
CA TRP A 715 30.56 -25.93 -16.04
C TRP A 715 31.37 -26.53 -17.18
N GLY A 716 32.67 -26.73 -16.97
CA GLY A 716 33.55 -27.43 -17.89
C GLY A 716 33.31 -28.94 -17.89
N ALA A 717 33.69 -29.62 -18.96
CA ALA A 717 33.59 -31.08 -19.08
C ALA A 717 34.44 -31.81 -18.01
N SER A 718 35.53 -31.18 -17.58
CA SER A 718 36.39 -31.64 -16.48
C SER A 718 35.70 -31.62 -15.11
N GLY A 719 34.56 -30.92 -14.99
CA GLY A 719 33.87 -30.67 -13.71
C GLY A 719 34.34 -29.39 -13.01
N SER A 720 35.29 -28.66 -13.58
CA SER A 720 35.69 -27.33 -13.11
C SER A 720 34.69 -26.26 -13.57
N MET A 721 34.63 -25.14 -12.85
CA MET A 721 33.90 -23.95 -13.28
C MET A 721 34.81 -23.08 -14.14
N LEU A 722 34.28 -22.63 -15.27
CA LEU A 722 34.91 -21.64 -16.13
C LEU A 722 34.22 -20.31 -15.93
N ILE A 723 35.01 -19.27 -15.69
CA ILE A 723 34.49 -17.95 -15.35
C ILE A 723 35.03 -16.92 -16.33
N ALA A 724 34.12 -16.20 -16.98
CA ALA A 724 34.44 -15.02 -17.76
C ALA A 724 34.36 -13.79 -16.86
N THR A 725 35.41 -12.96 -16.84
CA THR A 725 35.44 -11.72 -16.04
C THR A 725 35.24 -10.48 -16.90
N ASP A 726 34.97 -9.34 -16.28
CA ASP A 726 34.78 -8.05 -16.94
C ASP A 726 36.05 -7.50 -17.63
N SER A 727 37.22 -7.93 -17.19
CA SER A 727 38.51 -7.60 -17.84
C SER A 727 38.76 -8.39 -19.13
N GLY A 728 37.87 -9.35 -19.43
CA GLY A 728 37.99 -10.31 -20.54
C GLY A 728 38.82 -11.53 -20.20
N ALA A 729 39.37 -11.65 -18.99
CA ALA A 729 40.11 -12.84 -18.58
C ALA A 729 39.17 -14.05 -18.39
N VAL A 730 39.71 -15.23 -18.65
CA VAL A 730 39.04 -16.51 -18.36
C VAL A 730 39.74 -17.16 -17.19
N ALA A 731 38.99 -17.50 -16.14
CA ALA A 731 39.50 -18.18 -14.97
C ALA A 731 38.99 -19.62 -14.92
N LEU A 732 39.88 -20.55 -14.55
CA LEU A 732 39.57 -21.93 -14.27
C LEU A 732 39.53 -22.13 -12.75
N CYS A 733 38.36 -22.51 -12.23
CA CYS A 733 38.15 -22.75 -10.80
C CYS A 733 37.76 -24.23 -10.61
N PRO A 734 38.56 -25.04 -9.90
CA PRO A 734 38.19 -26.43 -9.62
C PRO A 734 36.81 -26.54 -8.95
N ALA A 735 36.14 -27.69 -9.13
CA ALA A 735 34.92 -27.99 -8.41
C ALA A 735 35.14 -27.76 -6.92
N VAL A 736 34.23 -27.01 -6.29
CA VAL A 736 34.32 -26.73 -4.87
C VAL A 736 34.00 -28.02 -4.13
N ASP A 737 34.96 -28.52 -3.34
CA ASP A 737 34.67 -29.54 -2.35
C ASP A 737 33.77 -28.90 -1.27
N ALA A 738 32.58 -29.49 -1.06
CA ALA A 738 31.62 -29.03 -0.07
C ALA A 738 32.22 -28.92 1.34
N ALA A 739 33.29 -29.69 1.62
CA ALA A 739 34.00 -29.64 2.90
C ALA A 739 34.91 -28.41 3.05
N SER A 740 35.52 -27.89 1.97
CA SER A 740 36.52 -26.82 2.07
C SER A 740 35.91 -25.42 2.03
N GLY A 741 34.76 -25.27 1.36
CA GLY A 741 34.11 -23.96 1.13
C GLY A 741 34.98 -22.97 0.35
N LYS A 742 36.09 -23.41 -0.24
CA LYS A 742 37.07 -22.57 -0.93
C LYS A 742 37.56 -23.27 -2.18
N SER A 743 37.57 -22.55 -3.30
CA SER A 743 38.17 -23.00 -4.55
C SER A 743 39.10 -21.91 -5.08
N ARG A 744 40.36 -22.27 -5.33
CA ARG A 744 41.36 -21.33 -5.85
C ARG A 744 41.27 -21.31 -7.37
N CYS A 745 40.86 -20.17 -7.91
CA CYS A 745 40.82 -19.94 -9.34
C CYS A 745 42.22 -19.58 -9.86
N SER A 746 42.53 -20.05 -11.07
CA SER A 746 43.75 -19.69 -11.79
C SER A 746 43.39 -19.08 -13.14
N PRO A 747 44.09 -18.02 -13.60
CA PRO A 747 43.87 -17.48 -14.93
C PRO A 747 44.29 -18.51 -15.97
N MET A 748 43.44 -18.73 -16.97
CA MET A 748 43.82 -19.53 -18.13
C MET A 748 44.76 -18.71 -19.02
N PRO A 749 45.80 -19.34 -19.62
CA PRO A 749 46.73 -18.66 -20.52
C PRO A 749 46.10 -18.45 -21.92
N VAL A 750 44.96 -17.78 -21.96
CA VAL A 750 44.22 -17.46 -23.19
C VAL A 750 44.12 -15.94 -23.35
N PRO A 751 44.02 -15.42 -24.58
CA PRO A 751 43.79 -14.01 -24.82
C PRO A 751 42.49 -13.54 -24.16
N LYS A 752 42.38 -12.24 -23.92
CA LYS A 752 41.16 -11.65 -23.39
C LYS A 752 40.00 -11.83 -24.37
N LEU A 753 38.81 -12.10 -23.84
CA LEU A 753 37.58 -12.21 -24.61
C LEU A 753 37.30 -10.90 -25.37
N PRO A 754 36.87 -10.97 -26.64
CA PRO A 754 36.63 -9.79 -27.47
C PRO A 754 35.29 -9.14 -27.11
N TYR A 755 35.24 -8.40 -26.02
CA TYR A 755 34.04 -7.65 -25.63
C TYR A 755 33.79 -6.45 -26.57
N PRO A 756 32.57 -6.26 -27.07
CA PRO A 756 32.21 -5.05 -27.81
C PRO A 756 32.35 -3.81 -26.93
N SER A 757 32.93 -2.73 -27.48
CA SER A 757 33.09 -1.45 -26.77
C SER A 757 31.77 -0.81 -26.35
N ASP A 758 30.67 -1.18 -27.02
CA ASP A 758 29.39 -0.49 -26.93
C ASP A 758 28.47 -1.07 -25.83
N VAL A 759 28.92 -2.11 -25.12
CA VAL A 759 28.13 -2.79 -24.08
C VAL A 759 28.68 -2.42 -22.70
N ALA A 760 27.91 -1.67 -21.92
CA ALA A 760 28.32 -1.20 -20.59
C ALA A 760 28.56 -2.34 -19.57
N SER A 761 27.94 -3.49 -19.78
CA SER A 761 28.03 -4.68 -18.91
C SER A 761 28.13 -5.93 -19.78
N PRO A 762 29.34 -6.36 -20.19
CA PRO A 762 29.49 -7.51 -21.08
C PRO A 762 28.97 -8.78 -20.37
N VAL A 763 28.21 -9.60 -21.10
CA VAL A 763 27.75 -10.92 -20.64
C VAL A 763 28.45 -11.96 -21.50
N ALA A 764 29.09 -12.95 -20.88
CA ALA A 764 29.79 -13.98 -21.62
C ALA A 764 29.83 -15.31 -20.87
N ALA A 765 29.92 -16.40 -21.61
CA ALA A 765 30.15 -17.74 -21.07
C ALA A 765 31.20 -18.45 -21.91
N VAL A 766 32.09 -19.18 -21.23
CA VAL A 766 33.16 -19.96 -21.88
C VAL A 766 32.81 -21.43 -21.80
N ILE A 767 33.22 -22.25 -22.74
CA ILE A 767 33.03 -23.68 -22.68
C ILE A 767 34.33 -24.42 -23.00
N GLU A 768 34.72 -25.28 -22.07
CA GLU A 768 35.72 -26.32 -22.28
C GLU A 768 35.04 -27.45 -23.03
N SER A 769 35.49 -27.67 -24.26
CA SER A 769 35.01 -28.78 -25.07
C SER A 769 35.71 -30.09 -24.67
N VAL A 770 35.19 -31.20 -25.18
CA VAL A 770 35.74 -32.55 -24.94
C VAL A 770 37.22 -32.60 -25.35
N LEU A 771 38.01 -33.43 -24.66
CA LEU A 771 39.46 -33.55 -24.81
C LEU A 771 39.90 -33.49 -26.29
N GLY A 772 40.56 -32.40 -26.70
CA GLY A 772 41.06 -32.18 -28.06
C GLY A 772 40.27 -31.19 -28.93
N GLU A 773 39.12 -30.71 -28.47
CA GLU A 773 38.40 -29.62 -29.13
C GLU A 773 38.84 -28.23 -28.60
N PRO A 774 38.79 -27.19 -29.45
CA PRO A 774 39.18 -25.83 -29.05
C PRO A 774 38.23 -25.25 -28.00
N LEU A 775 38.76 -24.36 -27.16
CA LEU A 775 37.97 -23.58 -26.20
C LEU A 775 37.03 -22.65 -26.97
N ARG A 776 35.77 -22.57 -26.55
CA ARG A 776 34.78 -21.68 -27.20
C ARG A 776 34.22 -20.69 -26.19
N ALA A 777 33.74 -19.55 -26.67
CA ALA A 777 33.09 -18.55 -25.84
C ALA A 777 31.89 -17.95 -26.55
N ALA A 778 30.83 -17.68 -25.81
CA ALA A 778 29.67 -16.93 -26.27
C ALA A 778 29.68 -15.56 -25.61
N VAL A 779 29.64 -14.49 -26.41
CA VAL A 779 29.71 -13.10 -25.94
C VAL A 779 28.47 -12.34 -26.42
N ALA A 780 27.75 -11.70 -25.50
CA ALA A 780 26.63 -10.83 -25.84
C ALA A 780 27.12 -9.56 -26.55
N ALA A 781 26.42 -9.19 -27.62
CA ALA A 781 26.64 -7.97 -28.38
C ALA A 781 25.34 -7.13 -28.42
N ALA A 782 25.48 -5.87 -28.80
CA ALA A 782 24.35 -4.94 -28.90
C ALA A 782 23.26 -5.46 -29.87
N GLY A 783 22.00 -5.14 -29.56
CA GLY A 783 20.85 -5.52 -30.39
C GLY A 783 20.42 -6.98 -30.27
N GLY A 784 20.67 -7.62 -29.12
CA GLY A 784 20.24 -9.01 -28.87
C GLY A 784 21.02 -10.04 -29.68
N ARG A 785 22.27 -9.72 -30.08
CA ARG A 785 23.16 -10.64 -30.79
C ARG A 785 24.06 -11.37 -29.80
N VAL A 786 24.38 -12.63 -30.09
CA VAL A 786 25.35 -13.43 -29.35
C VAL A 786 26.39 -13.94 -30.35
N GLN A 787 27.64 -13.55 -30.14
CA GLN A 787 28.76 -13.95 -30.98
C GLN A 787 29.45 -15.17 -30.35
N LEU A 788 29.58 -16.23 -31.13
CA LEU A 788 30.31 -17.43 -30.77
C LEU A 788 31.74 -17.29 -31.30
N HIS A 789 32.70 -17.41 -30.39
CA HIS A 789 34.14 -17.34 -30.65
C HIS A 789 34.77 -18.69 -30.35
N GLU A 790 35.75 -19.06 -31.17
CA GLU A 790 36.54 -20.27 -31.03
C GLU A 790 38.00 -19.87 -30.90
N LEU A 791 38.68 -20.44 -29.91
CA LEU A 791 40.09 -20.20 -29.68
C LEU A 791 40.89 -21.01 -30.71
N THR A 792 41.51 -20.30 -31.65
CA THR A 792 42.33 -20.90 -32.70
C THR A 792 43.79 -20.53 -32.49
N GLY A 793 44.71 -21.46 -32.78
CA GLY A 793 46.16 -21.22 -32.72
C GLY A 793 46.91 -22.42 -32.16
N ASP A 794 48.05 -22.72 -32.78
CA ASP A 794 48.98 -23.76 -32.33
C ASP A 794 50.10 -23.12 -31.48
N GLY A 795 50.38 -23.67 -30.30
CA GLY A 795 51.45 -23.17 -29.42
C GLY A 795 51.01 -22.02 -28.52
N MET A 796 51.81 -20.94 -28.44
CA MET A 796 51.56 -19.80 -27.54
C MET A 796 50.70 -18.69 -28.18
N ASP A 797 50.53 -18.72 -29.50
CA ASP A 797 49.81 -17.69 -30.26
C ASP A 797 48.34 -18.09 -30.44
N HIS A 798 47.57 -18.03 -29.35
CA HIS A 798 46.14 -18.22 -29.40
C HIS A 798 45.42 -16.92 -29.77
N GLU A 799 44.36 -16.99 -30.57
CA GLU A 799 43.50 -15.86 -30.92
C GLU A 799 42.02 -16.29 -30.91
N TRP A 800 41.15 -15.42 -30.39
CA TRP A 800 39.70 -15.63 -30.46
C TRP A 800 39.19 -15.29 -31.86
N ARG A 801 38.72 -16.31 -32.58
CA ARG A 801 38.11 -16.14 -33.90
C ARG A 801 36.60 -16.32 -33.82
N MET A 802 35.85 -15.35 -34.31
CA MET A 802 34.39 -15.48 -34.41
C MET A 802 34.02 -16.64 -35.34
N SER A 803 33.34 -17.65 -34.82
CA SER A 803 32.92 -18.84 -35.55
C SER A 803 31.50 -18.70 -36.13
N SER A 804 30.60 -18.07 -35.37
CA SER A 804 29.21 -17.81 -35.77
C SER A 804 28.57 -16.70 -34.94
N GLU A 805 27.41 -16.21 -35.39
CA GLU A 805 26.62 -15.21 -34.68
C GLU A 805 25.15 -15.63 -34.69
N VAL A 806 24.48 -15.41 -33.57
CA VAL A 806 23.07 -15.76 -33.38
C VAL A 806 22.30 -14.53 -32.96
N LEU A 807 21.17 -14.27 -33.61
CA LEU A 807 20.26 -13.18 -33.26
C LEU A 807 19.06 -13.73 -32.48
N LEU A 808 18.73 -13.08 -31.36
CA LEU A 808 17.49 -13.38 -30.63
C LEU A 808 16.28 -13.05 -31.52
N PRO A 809 15.34 -13.99 -31.74
CA PRO A 809 14.15 -13.71 -32.52
C PRO A 809 13.31 -12.65 -31.80
N LEU A 810 12.93 -11.60 -32.53
CA LEU A 810 12.03 -10.57 -32.03
C LEU A 810 10.69 -11.20 -31.64
N THR A 811 10.19 -10.85 -30.45
CA THR A 811 8.84 -11.22 -30.01
C THR A 811 7.81 -10.64 -30.98
N ALA A 812 6.72 -11.38 -31.22
CA ALA A 812 5.73 -11.10 -32.27
C ALA A 812 5.25 -9.64 -32.33
N GLU A 813 4.92 -9.21 -33.56
CA GLU A 813 4.50 -7.86 -34.00
C GLU A 813 4.00 -6.92 -32.89
N GLY A 814 4.87 -6.04 -32.40
CA GLY A 814 4.47 -4.91 -31.53
C GLY A 814 5.50 -4.42 -30.52
N GLN A 815 6.55 -5.18 -30.21
CA GLN A 815 7.65 -4.72 -29.34
C GLN A 815 8.81 -4.18 -30.19
N SER A 816 9.06 -2.87 -30.11
CA SER A 816 10.11 -2.21 -30.90
C SER A 816 11.52 -2.36 -30.32
N GLU A 817 11.66 -2.89 -29.11
CA GLU A 817 12.94 -2.98 -28.40
C GLU A 817 13.44 -4.43 -28.37
N THR A 818 14.69 -4.63 -28.80
CA THR A 818 15.38 -5.93 -28.68
C THR A 818 15.53 -6.28 -27.21
N PRO A 819 15.18 -7.50 -26.78
CA PRO A 819 15.25 -7.87 -25.38
C PRO A 819 16.69 -7.82 -24.86
N GLU A 820 16.88 -7.22 -23.68
CA GLU A 820 18.18 -7.13 -23.02
C GLU A 820 18.63 -8.52 -22.54
N ILE A 821 19.83 -8.93 -22.94
CA ILE A 821 20.46 -10.20 -22.52
C ILE A 821 21.04 -10.01 -21.11
N VAL A 822 20.57 -10.81 -20.15
CA VAL A 822 21.06 -10.74 -18.77
C VAL A 822 22.09 -11.84 -18.49
N SER A 823 21.91 -13.03 -19.07
CA SER A 823 22.89 -14.12 -18.91
C SER A 823 23.02 -14.98 -20.16
N ILE A 824 24.21 -15.57 -20.33
CA ILE A 824 24.47 -16.64 -21.28
C ILE A 824 24.99 -17.84 -20.50
N SER A 825 24.48 -19.03 -20.82
CA SER A 825 24.98 -20.30 -20.31
C SER A 825 25.24 -21.22 -21.50
N VAL A 826 26.39 -21.90 -21.51
CA VAL A 826 26.84 -22.73 -22.62
C VAL A 826 27.25 -24.09 -22.07
N ASN A 827 26.73 -25.14 -22.68
CA ASN A 827 27.15 -26.53 -22.48
C ASN A 827 27.53 -27.15 -23.84
N SER A 828 28.16 -28.32 -23.83
CA SER A 828 28.80 -28.96 -25.00
C SER A 828 27.87 -29.10 -26.21
N GLY A 829 26.58 -29.31 -25.96
CA GLY A 829 25.57 -29.41 -27.00
C GLY A 829 24.55 -28.28 -27.04
N GLU A 830 24.60 -27.28 -26.15
CA GLU A 830 23.51 -26.29 -26.03
C GLU A 830 24.00 -24.88 -25.66
N LEU A 831 23.45 -23.88 -26.33
CA LEU A 831 23.55 -22.46 -25.98
C LEU A 831 22.21 -22.01 -25.38
N LEU A 832 22.24 -21.45 -24.17
CA LEU A 832 21.08 -20.91 -23.48
C LEU A 832 21.28 -19.41 -23.20
N VAL A 833 20.38 -18.57 -23.68
CA VAL A 833 20.42 -17.12 -23.48
C VAL A 833 19.18 -16.70 -22.70
N THR A 834 19.38 -15.93 -21.63
CA THR A 834 18.29 -15.44 -20.76
C THR A 834 18.13 -13.93 -20.93
N THR A 835 16.90 -13.48 -21.12
CA THR A 835 16.55 -12.07 -21.26
C THR A 835 15.94 -11.48 -19.99
N ALA A 836 15.85 -10.15 -19.89
CA ALA A 836 15.40 -9.45 -18.68
C ALA A 836 13.94 -9.75 -18.27
N ASP A 837 13.09 -10.19 -19.22
CA ASP A 837 11.73 -10.67 -18.97
C ASP A 837 11.69 -12.11 -18.41
N GLY A 838 12.83 -12.79 -18.33
CA GLY A 838 12.98 -14.17 -17.90
C GLY A 838 12.77 -15.20 -19.00
N SER A 839 12.51 -14.77 -20.24
CA SER A 839 12.47 -15.68 -21.37
C SER A 839 13.86 -16.29 -21.58
N THR A 840 13.88 -17.58 -21.93
CA THR A 840 15.10 -18.31 -22.24
C THR A 840 15.04 -18.81 -23.68
N PHE A 841 16.13 -18.60 -24.41
CA PHE A 841 16.29 -19.04 -25.80
C PHE A 841 17.36 -20.11 -25.84
N ARG A 842 17.01 -21.29 -26.34
CA ARG A 842 17.89 -22.45 -26.43
C ARG A 842 18.22 -22.76 -27.89
N TRP A 843 19.49 -23.00 -28.19
CA TRP A 843 19.96 -23.55 -29.45
C TRP A 843 20.75 -24.82 -29.20
N GLN A 844 20.51 -25.85 -30.01
CA GLN A 844 21.42 -26.99 -30.07
C GLN A 844 22.68 -26.56 -30.82
N MET A 845 23.83 -26.93 -30.27
CA MET A 845 25.14 -26.69 -30.85
C MET A 845 25.79 -27.98 -31.31
N ARG A 846 26.54 -27.88 -32.41
CA ARG A 846 27.46 -28.91 -32.89
C ARG A 846 28.66 -28.20 -33.50
N ASP A 847 29.86 -28.59 -33.11
CA ASP A 847 31.12 -28.02 -33.61
C ASP A 847 31.18 -26.48 -33.50
N GLY A 848 30.67 -25.94 -32.38
CA GLY A 848 30.71 -24.50 -32.10
C GLY A 848 29.75 -23.66 -32.94
N LYS A 849 28.85 -24.31 -33.68
CA LYS A 849 27.80 -23.66 -34.48
C LYS A 849 26.43 -24.11 -34.00
N THR A 850 25.45 -23.21 -34.08
CA THR A 850 24.06 -23.56 -33.81
C THR A 850 23.48 -24.34 -34.99
N ILE A 851 22.81 -25.47 -34.69
CA ILE A 851 22.18 -26.34 -35.70
C ILE A 851 20.65 -26.26 -35.66
N SER A 852 20.07 -25.74 -34.58
CA SER A 852 18.63 -25.59 -34.43
C SER A 852 18.20 -24.12 -34.53
N ALA A 853 16.92 -23.91 -34.85
CA ALA A 853 16.28 -22.64 -34.58
C ALA A 853 16.22 -22.36 -33.07
N ALA A 854 16.06 -21.09 -32.70
CA ALA A 854 15.94 -20.68 -31.32
C ALA A 854 14.64 -21.24 -30.71
N HIS A 855 14.77 -22.05 -29.66
CA HIS A 855 13.63 -22.50 -28.89
C HIS A 855 13.37 -21.55 -27.73
N ARG A 856 12.29 -20.76 -27.82
CA ARG A 856 11.90 -19.79 -26.79
C ARG A 856 10.96 -20.43 -25.77
N GLU A 857 11.34 -20.36 -24.50
CA GLU A 857 10.50 -20.68 -23.35
C GLU A 857 10.31 -19.44 -22.48
N ALA A 858 9.06 -19.04 -22.25
CA ALA A 858 8.74 -17.89 -21.40
C ALA A 858 8.15 -18.37 -20.05
N PRO A 859 8.57 -17.80 -18.91
CA PRO A 859 7.99 -18.15 -17.63
C PRO A 859 6.58 -17.55 -17.49
N ALA A 860 5.63 -18.29 -16.93
CA ALA A 860 4.27 -17.79 -16.61
C ALA A 860 4.23 -16.78 -15.44
N ALA A 861 5.40 -16.32 -14.99
CA ALA A 861 5.55 -15.46 -13.83
C ALA A 861 5.13 -14.02 -14.14
N GLY A 862 4.37 -13.40 -13.22
CA GLY A 862 4.02 -11.99 -13.30
C GLY A 862 5.24 -11.05 -13.24
N PRO A 863 5.08 -9.77 -13.60
CA PRO A 863 6.15 -8.78 -13.84
C PRO A 863 6.94 -8.32 -12.59
N ARG A 864 6.87 -9.06 -11.48
CA ARG A 864 7.47 -8.67 -10.19
C ARG A 864 8.84 -9.29 -9.92
N ARG A 865 9.36 -10.12 -10.82
CA ARG A 865 10.66 -10.79 -10.66
C ARG A 865 11.73 -10.10 -11.48
N ASN A 866 12.91 -9.91 -10.88
CA ASN A 866 14.10 -9.48 -11.59
C ASN A 866 14.96 -10.72 -11.90
N TRP A 867 14.94 -11.15 -13.16
CA TRP A 867 15.63 -12.35 -13.62
C TRP A 867 17.13 -12.08 -13.75
N ARG A 868 17.94 -13.01 -13.25
CA ARG A 868 19.40 -12.84 -13.17
C ARG A 868 20.13 -13.78 -14.10
N SER A 869 19.80 -15.07 -14.07
CA SER A 869 20.47 -16.05 -14.93
C SER A 869 19.67 -17.33 -15.08
N ALA A 870 20.03 -18.16 -16.06
CA ALA A 870 19.50 -19.51 -16.20
C ALA A 870 20.57 -20.48 -16.71
N CYS A 871 20.41 -21.77 -16.39
CA CYS A 871 21.24 -22.86 -16.92
C CYS A 871 20.42 -24.12 -17.18
N SER A 872 20.89 -24.97 -18.09
CA SER A 872 20.27 -26.26 -18.43
C SER A 872 20.72 -27.35 -17.46
N LEU A 873 19.77 -28.03 -16.81
CA LEU A 873 20.04 -29.24 -16.04
C LEU A 873 20.29 -30.43 -16.97
N SER A 874 20.93 -31.49 -16.47
CA SER A 874 21.10 -32.78 -17.18
C SER A 874 19.78 -33.42 -17.62
N THR A 875 18.66 -33.06 -16.97
CA THR A 875 17.31 -33.49 -17.32
C THR A 875 16.71 -32.77 -18.53
N GLY A 876 17.40 -31.77 -19.09
CA GLY A 876 16.88 -30.90 -20.15
C GLY A 876 15.94 -29.80 -19.67
N LYS A 877 15.65 -29.73 -18.36
CA LYS A 877 14.91 -28.63 -17.73
C LYS A 877 15.80 -27.40 -17.57
N VAL A 878 15.18 -26.22 -17.56
CA VAL A 878 15.88 -24.94 -17.42
C VAL A 878 15.72 -24.41 -15.99
N MET A 879 16.82 -24.36 -15.25
CA MET A 879 16.86 -23.73 -13.94
C MET A 879 17.07 -22.22 -14.10
N ARG A 880 16.24 -21.41 -13.46
CA ARG A 880 16.26 -19.95 -13.53
C ARG A 880 16.48 -19.35 -12.14
N LEU A 881 17.32 -18.33 -12.07
CA LEU A 881 17.53 -17.50 -10.89
C LEU A 881 16.76 -16.20 -11.06
N ALA A 882 15.87 -15.94 -10.11
CA ALA A 882 15.16 -14.70 -9.99
C ALA A 882 15.38 -14.08 -8.61
N SER A 883 15.17 -12.77 -8.55
CA SER A 883 15.16 -12.02 -7.30
C SER A 883 13.86 -11.24 -7.17
N ASN A 884 13.32 -11.17 -5.95
CA ASN A 884 12.04 -10.54 -5.67
C ASN A 884 12.06 -9.88 -4.28
N TRP A 885 11.39 -8.75 -4.13
CA TRP A 885 11.17 -8.12 -2.83
C TRP A 885 10.09 -8.89 -2.07
N ARG A 886 10.46 -9.54 -0.97
CA ARG A 886 9.51 -10.19 -0.05
C ARG A 886 9.49 -9.45 1.28
N ARG A 887 8.33 -9.35 1.91
CA ARG A 887 8.23 -8.80 3.26
C ARG A 887 8.76 -9.83 4.24
N SER A 888 9.78 -9.49 5.03
CA SER A 888 10.27 -10.42 6.04
C SER A 888 9.29 -10.53 7.21
N VAL A 889 9.31 -11.67 7.91
CA VAL A 889 8.40 -11.95 9.05
C VAL A 889 8.57 -10.92 10.17
N ALA A 890 9.74 -10.26 10.25
CA ALA A 890 10.09 -9.29 11.28
C ALA A 890 10.00 -7.80 10.84
N GLY A 891 9.62 -7.48 9.60
CA GLY A 891 9.41 -6.07 9.21
C GLY A 891 9.66 -5.73 7.74
N PRO A 892 10.80 -5.06 7.41
CA PRO A 892 11.04 -4.43 6.11
C PRO A 892 11.00 -5.42 4.94
N THR A 893 10.81 -4.88 3.73
CA THR A 893 10.96 -5.67 2.51
C THR A 893 12.43 -6.06 2.34
N GLU A 894 12.70 -7.35 2.32
CA GLU A 894 14.03 -7.93 2.09
C GLU A 894 14.10 -8.47 0.65
N TRP A 895 15.29 -8.38 0.07
CA TRP A 895 15.59 -8.92 -1.24
C TRP A 895 15.75 -10.44 -1.11
N HIS A 896 14.92 -11.21 -1.80
CA HIS A 896 14.90 -12.66 -1.70
C HIS A 896 15.21 -13.30 -3.06
N HIS A 897 16.16 -14.24 -3.06
CA HIS A 897 16.55 -15.01 -4.24
C HIS A 897 15.70 -16.27 -4.33
N GLU A 898 15.15 -16.54 -5.51
CA GLU A 898 14.32 -17.70 -5.81
C GLU A 898 14.97 -18.47 -6.95
N LEU A 899 15.10 -19.78 -6.76
CA LEU A 899 15.50 -20.70 -7.81
C LEU A 899 14.23 -21.37 -8.38
N LEU A 900 14.08 -21.38 -9.70
CA LEU A 900 12.84 -21.74 -10.38
C LEU A 900 13.12 -22.76 -11.50
N ILE A 901 12.38 -23.86 -11.52
CA ILE A 901 12.46 -24.92 -12.54
C ILE A 901 11.37 -24.71 -13.59
#